data_AF-A0A1I7UEF1-F1
#
_entry.id   AF-A0A1I7UEF1-F1
#
_cell.length_a   1.000
_cell.length_b   1.000
_cell.length_c   1.000
_cell.angle_alpha   90.00
_cell.angle_beta   90.00
_cell.angle_gamma   90.00
#
_symmetry.space_group_name_H-M   'P 1'
#
loop_
_entity.id
_entity.type
_entity.pdbx_description
1 polymer ?
#
loop_
_entity_poly.entity_id
_entity_poly.type
_entity_poly.pdbx_seq_one_letter_code
_entity_poly.pdbx_strand_id
1 'polypeptide(L)'
;MDRGRATVMSAAARQAKERHQKELQELHTQLSPMPFLVDMPSRHPVNDKQIGFFILSQRGRVLSRSEKKGCSRHPVIIHSSSRSGDPRIDLLSLKMNLLRIPLLPLIDIFRHIDFKEKFLISLLSKRARNILKVTSLPIHFSFELSGELHISLGPYTYYSVLKADEVLDCLVAGEVMRLSFSSVRVFLREDSPQKQLLLINHMLDTFKKQSICVILFDPTLPVSALEFMKMVNQRKLLINSFYYHIESDSSEYIPRILDECTEVTDYISMGAVFPDDFVYTPPRQFKVKQLSVSKKTNWLNLESFMSCRSISLHSNRTPQSLNTFFRNWLESDSPLEYFSCISGKDSDFAPMVDGLSNDGIKKRYTTEEWVDVKRRDGLEFVIARSQDTIRIWNKQTHLDLAVVHLFPRIDRLPLKMDLLRIPLLVLVDVFKYMEFREKFLISLLSKRARETLKMMPVNFSFELSDELSIRLGPWGEGDKVMDYLVAGEVMRLSLYPEGVILRENSPQKQLLLANHVLDTFKKPSISVIFSDPALPSTAFQFMKIVNQKKLSIKSFVYYITSESSEFIPRILDECTEVTDSIRINAIFPDDFEYSSTCSFKAKELRVHKKSNWLNLETFMNCRRIILQLGEAPSRTPYSWNTFFRNWLDSDSPLEYLSCNSIDGFEFPIMVYELDKEGWNKRCAGEEWIDVKRRDGSAFVISRSWDTVRIMTKQAHLQHLWKQGG
;
A
#
# COMPACT_ATOMS: atom_id res chain seq x y z
N MET A 1 20.64 -21.51 -51.48
CA MET A 1 21.27 -22.61 -50.71
C MET A 1 21.39 -22.16 -49.28
N ASP A 2 20.88 -23.01 -48.40
CA ASP A 2 21.24 -23.23 -46.99
C ASP A 2 20.14 -23.10 -45.93
N ARG A 3 19.88 -24.28 -45.34
CA ARG A 3 18.96 -24.64 -44.27
C ARG A 3 19.70 -24.61 -42.94
N GLY A 4 18.96 -24.28 -41.88
CA GLY A 4 18.93 -25.09 -40.65
C GLY A 4 19.92 -24.75 -39.53
N ARG A 5 19.38 -24.36 -38.37
CA ARG A 5 19.89 -24.78 -37.06
C ARG A 5 18.72 -24.97 -36.09
N ALA A 6 18.38 -26.23 -35.86
CA ALA A 6 17.55 -26.67 -34.75
C ALA A 6 18.45 -26.93 -33.53
N THR A 7 18.07 -26.42 -32.37
CA THR A 7 18.80 -26.60 -31.10
C THR A 7 18.53 -27.99 -30.54
N VAL A 8 19.58 -28.81 -30.42
CA VAL A 8 19.53 -30.14 -29.82
C VAL A 8 19.59 -30.01 -28.29
N MET A 9 18.54 -30.43 -27.59
CA MET A 9 18.58 -30.64 -26.13
C MET A 9 19.33 -31.95 -25.82
N SER A 10 20.19 -31.92 -24.80
CA SER A 10 20.98 -33.09 -24.38
C SER A 10 20.11 -34.20 -23.77
N ALA A 11 20.50 -35.45 -23.99
CA ALA A 11 19.80 -36.65 -23.48
C ALA A 11 19.61 -36.64 -21.95
N ALA A 12 20.51 -35.99 -21.21
CA ALA A 12 20.43 -35.82 -19.76
C ALA A 12 19.20 -34.98 -19.32
N ALA A 13 18.85 -33.94 -20.07
CA ALA A 13 17.70 -33.10 -19.77
C ALA A 13 16.36 -33.83 -20.02
N ARG A 14 16.35 -34.76 -20.99
CA ARG A 14 15.18 -35.60 -21.29
C ARG A 14 14.96 -36.64 -20.19
N GLN A 15 16.02 -37.24 -19.69
CA GLN A 15 15.98 -38.23 -18.61
C GLN A 15 15.60 -37.61 -17.25
N ALA A 16 16.01 -36.36 -16.97
CA ALA A 16 15.61 -35.63 -15.77
C ALA A 16 14.11 -35.27 -15.79
N LYS A 17 13.58 -34.88 -16.95
CA LYS A 17 12.16 -34.57 -17.12
C LYS A 17 11.28 -35.81 -16.96
N GLU A 18 11.70 -36.95 -17.48
CA GLU A 18 10.98 -38.22 -17.35
C GLU A 18 10.99 -38.76 -15.91
N ARG A 19 12.08 -38.59 -15.15
CA ARG A 19 12.12 -38.96 -13.71
C ARG A 19 11.16 -38.12 -12.87
N HIS A 20 11.15 -36.81 -13.09
CA HIS A 20 10.28 -35.90 -12.32
C HIS A 20 8.79 -36.14 -12.61
N GLN A 21 8.46 -36.51 -13.85
CA GLN A 21 7.09 -36.82 -14.24
C GLN A 21 6.61 -38.17 -13.70
N LYS A 22 7.53 -39.12 -13.48
CA LYS A 22 7.25 -40.42 -12.86
C LYS A 22 7.03 -40.30 -11.34
N GLU A 23 7.79 -39.45 -10.66
CA GLU A 23 7.61 -39.13 -9.23
C GLU A 23 6.27 -38.44 -8.95
N LEU A 24 5.83 -37.54 -9.84
CA LEU A 24 4.52 -36.87 -9.73
C LEU A 24 3.34 -37.84 -9.93
N GLN A 25 3.54 -38.91 -10.70
CA GLN A 25 2.50 -39.91 -10.98
C GLN A 25 2.40 -40.95 -9.85
N GLU A 26 3.51 -41.29 -9.19
CA GLU A 26 3.52 -42.14 -7.99
C GLU A 26 2.89 -41.43 -6.76
N LEU A 27 3.11 -40.12 -6.60
CA LEU A 27 2.46 -39.31 -5.56
C LEU A 27 0.93 -39.21 -5.72
N HIS A 28 0.43 -39.21 -6.96
CA HIS A 28 -1.01 -39.17 -7.24
C HIS A 28 -1.72 -40.52 -7.01
N THR A 29 -0.97 -41.63 -6.94
CA THR A 29 -1.54 -42.98 -6.81
C THR A 29 -1.65 -43.42 -5.33
N GLN A 30 -1.01 -42.71 -4.40
CA GLN A 30 -1.03 -43.04 -2.96
C GLN A 30 -2.17 -42.39 -2.17
N LEU A 31 -3.03 -41.59 -2.80
CA LEU A 31 -4.17 -40.93 -2.15
C LEU A 31 -5.49 -41.37 -2.79
N SER A 32 -5.99 -42.55 -2.39
CA SER A 32 -7.39 -42.93 -2.52
C SER A 32 -7.97 -43.19 -1.12
N PRO A 33 -9.20 -42.72 -0.81
CA PRO A 33 -9.84 -42.97 0.47
C PRO A 33 -10.65 -44.28 0.45
N MET A 34 -10.55 -45.09 1.51
CA MET A 34 -11.45 -46.22 1.79
C MET A 34 -12.41 -45.86 2.95
N PRO A 35 -13.59 -46.50 3.01
CA PRO A 35 -14.82 -45.97 3.57
C PRO A 35 -15.13 -46.49 4.98
N PHE A 36 -16.02 -45.79 5.70
CA PHE A 36 -16.82 -46.42 6.76
C PHE A 36 -18.27 -45.90 6.73
N LEU A 37 -19.17 -46.88 6.62
CA LEU A 37 -20.61 -46.87 6.88
C LEU A 37 -20.83 -47.06 8.38
N VAL A 38 -21.76 -46.33 9.02
CA VAL A 38 -22.68 -46.87 10.05
C VAL A 38 -24.02 -46.12 9.98
N ASP A 39 -25.08 -46.89 10.16
CA ASP A 39 -26.51 -46.69 9.93
C ASP A 39 -27.27 -45.59 10.70
N MET A 40 -28.41 -45.24 10.07
CA MET A 40 -29.61 -44.52 10.56
C MET A 40 -30.37 -45.26 11.68
N PRO A 41 -31.37 -44.65 12.36
CA PRO A 41 -32.74 -44.68 11.84
C PRO A 41 -33.57 -43.40 12.02
N SER A 42 -34.54 -43.30 11.12
CA SER A 42 -35.60 -42.31 10.92
C SER A 42 -36.73 -42.35 11.96
N ARG A 43 -37.49 -41.24 12.08
CA ARG A 43 -38.98 -41.19 12.14
C ARG A 43 -39.53 -39.74 12.12
N HIS A 44 -40.54 -39.53 11.27
CA HIS A 44 -41.43 -38.39 10.94
C HIS A 44 -42.30 -37.85 12.12
N PRO A 45 -43.27 -36.88 11.94
CA PRO A 45 -43.50 -35.79 10.95
C PRO A 45 -43.99 -34.42 11.54
N VAL A 46 -44.03 -33.39 10.67
CA VAL A 46 -45.06 -32.33 10.47
C VAL A 46 -45.67 -31.59 11.70
N ASN A 47 -45.57 -30.25 11.69
CA ASN A 47 -46.73 -29.39 11.94
C ASN A 47 -46.54 -27.96 11.39
N ASP A 48 -47.26 -27.65 10.31
CA ASP A 48 -47.62 -26.28 9.93
C ASP A 48 -48.74 -25.78 10.85
N LYS A 49 -48.51 -24.68 11.57
CA LYS A 49 -49.59 -23.77 11.97
C LYS A 49 -49.14 -22.31 11.92
N GLN A 50 -49.97 -21.56 11.21
CA GLN A 50 -50.03 -20.11 11.04
C GLN A 50 -50.12 -19.32 12.35
N ILE A 51 -50.03 -17.99 12.17
CA ILE A 51 -50.53 -16.86 12.97
C ILE A 51 -49.35 -16.05 13.55
N GLY A 52 -49.22 -14.75 13.34
CA GLY A 52 -50.05 -13.76 12.65
C GLY A 52 -49.47 -12.37 12.94
N PHE A 53 -49.42 -11.52 11.91
CA PHE A 53 -49.03 -10.12 12.06
C PHE A 53 -50.20 -9.31 12.63
N PHE A 54 -49.92 -8.48 13.65
CA PHE A 54 -50.69 -7.28 13.95
C PHE A 54 -49.86 -6.07 13.51
N ILE A 55 -50.48 -5.12 12.80
CA ILE A 55 -50.46 -3.69 13.13
C ILE A 55 -51.59 -2.99 12.37
N LEU A 56 -52.38 -2.26 13.17
CA LEU A 56 -53.51 -1.43 12.84
C LEU A 56 -53.15 -0.27 11.90
N SER A 57 -54.06 0.04 10.97
CA SER A 57 -54.18 1.38 10.40
C SER A 57 -55.44 2.04 10.97
N GLN A 58 -55.31 3.30 11.41
CA GLN A 58 -56.46 4.14 11.72
C GLN A 58 -56.50 5.33 10.76
N ARG A 59 -57.62 5.38 10.02
CA ARG A 59 -58.44 6.53 9.58
C ARG A 59 -57.73 7.64 8.78
N GLY A 60 -58.20 8.06 7.61
CA GLY A 60 -59.41 7.75 6.85
C GLY A 60 -59.79 8.96 5.98
N ARG A 61 -60.21 8.72 4.73
CA ARG A 61 -61.40 9.29 4.06
C ARG A 61 -61.38 8.91 2.58
N VAL A 62 -62.51 8.37 2.16
CA VAL A 62 -62.88 7.97 0.79
C VAL A 62 -63.62 9.14 0.15
N LEU A 63 -63.38 9.40 -1.14
CA LEU A 63 -64.40 9.92 -2.07
C LEU A 63 -64.09 9.46 -3.53
N SER A 64 -65.05 8.72 -4.08
CA SER A 64 -65.47 8.55 -5.48
C SER A 64 -64.51 8.07 -6.60
N ARG A 65 -64.64 6.77 -6.88
CA ARG A 65 -64.87 6.02 -8.15
C ARG A 65 -65.00 6.81 -9.48
N SER A 66 -64.20 6.41 -10.49
CA SER A 66 -64.67 6.18 -11.87
C SER A 66 -63.95 4.97 -12.49
N GLU A 67 -64.72 3.96 -12.87
CA GLU A 67 -64.28 2.71 -13.50
C GLU A 67 -64.23 2.81 -15.03
N LYS A 68 -63.34 1.99 -15.63
CA LYS A 68 -63.39 1.23 -16.90
C LYS A 68 -61.99 1.28 -17.57
N LYS A 69 -61.37 0.20 -18.06
CA LYS A 69 -61.72 -1.23 -18.24
C LYS A 69 -60.43 -2.02 -18.57
N GLY A 70 -60.32 -3.25 -18.04
CA GLY A 70 -59.70 -4.49 -18.58
C GLY A 70 -58.22 -4.45 -19.01
N CYS A 71 -57.35 -5.41 -18.66
CA CYS A 71 -57.58 -6.85 -18.65
C CYS A 71 -56.73 -7.56 -17.59
N SER A 72 -57.36 -8.50 -16.91
CA SER A 72 -56.83 -9.44 -15.92
C SER A 72 -55.83 -10.43 -16.53
N ARG A 73 -54.75 -10.73 -15.79
CA ARG A 73 -54.09 -12.04 -15.86
C ARG A 73 -53.90 -12.57 -14.44
N HIS A 74 -54.69 -13.58 -14.09
CA HIS A 74 -54.32 -14.56 -13.07
C HIS A 74 -53.11 -15.37 -13.56
N PRO A 75 -52.24 -15.83 -12.65
CA PRO A 75 -51.03 -16.52 -13.00
C PRO A 75 -51.35 -17.95 -13.46
N VAL A 76 -50.88 -18.28 -14.66
CA VAL A 76 -50.81 -19.66 -15.12
C VAL A 76 -49.67 -20.33 -14.37
N ILE A 77 -50.02 -21.34 -13.56
CA ILE A 77 -49.08 -22.29 -12.98
C ILE A 77 -48.68 -23.24 -14.12
N ILE A 78 -47.42 -23.16 -14.57
CA ILE A 78 -46.78 -24.24 -15.32
C ILE A 78 -45.77 -24.89 -14.38
N HIS A 79 -46.08 -26.11 -13.95
CA HIS A 79 -45.06 -27.03 -13.48
C HIS A 79 -44.27 -27.52 -14.69
N SER A 80 -42.96 -27.29 -14.71
CA SER A 80 -42.03 -28.09 -15.50
C SER A 80 -40.76 -28.37 -14.70
N SER A 81 -40.49 -29.66 -14.61
CA SER A 81 -39.43 -30.35 -13.91
C SER A 81 -38.01 -29.86 -14.18
N SER A 82 -37.24 -29.82 -13.10
CA SER A 82 -35.78 -29.99 -12.99
C SER A 82 -35.06 -30.65 -14.17
N ARG A 83 -34.04 -29.97 -14.71
CA ARG A 83 -32.67 -30.47 -14.96
C ARG A 83 -31.86 -29.44 -15.76
N SER A 84 -30.91 -28.79 -15.08
CA SER A 84 -29.59 -28.31 -15.56
C SER A 84 -29.22 -27.07 -14.76
N GLY A 85 -27.99 -27.03 -14.25
CA GLY A 85 -27.50 -26.03 -13.29
C GLY A 85 -27.75 -24.60 -13.72
N ASP A 86 -28.69 -23.96 -13.02
CA ASP A 86 -28.89 -22.52 -13.01
C ASP A 86 -27.99 -21.97 -11.88
N PRO A 87 -26.94 -21.18 -12.17
CA PRO A 87 -26.17 -20.55 -11.12
C PRO A 87 -27.08 -19.52 -10.45
N ARG A 88 -27.60 -19.87 -9.28
CA ARG A 88 -28.32 -18.93 -8.41
C ARG A 88 -27.45 -17.69 -8.25
N ILE A 89 -27.94 -16.58 -8.78
CA ILE A 89 -27.50 -15.24 -8.43
C ILE A 89 -27.83 -15.05 -6.93
N ASP A 90 -26.89 -15.41 -6.06
CA ASP A 90 -26.91 -15.04 -4.63
C ASP A 90 -26.34 -13.61 -4.46
N LEU A 91 -26.87 -12.66 -5.24
CA LEU A 91 -26.85 -11.26 -4.82
C LEU A 91 -27.90 -11.13 -3.72
N LEU A 92 -27.49 -11.28 -2.45
CA LEU A 92 -28.00 -10.60 -1.24
C LEU A 92 -27.87 -11.47 0.03
N SER A 93 -26.74 -11.35 0.73
CA SER A 93 -26.71 -11.53 2.20
C SER A 93 -26.29 -10.26 2.96
N LEU A 94 -26.03 -9.14 2.29
CA LEU A 94 -25.98 -7.82 2.94
C LEU A 94 -27.40 -7.29 3.15
N LYS A 95 -28.07 -7.82 4.18
CA LYS A 95 -29.34 -7.28 4.70
C LYS A 95 -29.09 -5.99 5.50
N MET A 96 -28.30 -5.06 4.98
CA MET A 96 -28.13 -3.72 5.52
C MET A 96 -29.11 -2.79 4.79
N ASN A 97 -30.09 -2.26 5.52
CA ASN A 97 -31.00 -1.23 5.02
C ASN A 97 -30.28 0.14 4.91
N LEU A 98 -29.16 0.22 4.18
CA LEU A 98 -28.40 1.46 3.96
C LEU A 98 -29.33 2.59 3.48
N LEU A 99 -30.34 2.26 2.67
CA LEU A 99 -31.30 3.24 2.13
C LEU A 99 -32.29 3.82 3.15
N ARG A 100 -32.34 3.31 4.39
CA ARG A 100 -33.12 3.87 5.50
C ARG A 100 -32.32 4.86 6.34
N ILE A 101 -31.01 4.93 6.14
CA ILE A 101 -30.13 5.88 6.83
C ILE A 101 -30.41 7.29 6.25
N PRO A 102 -30.43 8.35 7.09
CA PRO A 102 -30.53 9.72 6.60
C PRO A 102 -29.43 10.07 5.59
N LEU A 103 -29.70 11.05 4.73
CA LEU A 103 -28.80 11.40 3.62
C LEU A 103 -27.40 11.86 4.09
N LEU A 104 -27.32 12.59 5.21
CA LEU A 104 -26.04 13.09 5.75
C LEU A 104 -25.06 11.96 6.12
N PRO A 105 -25.43 10.97 6.96
CA PRO A 105 -24.55 9.82 7.21
C PRO A 105 -24.23 9.01 5.95
N LEU A 106 -25.14 8.93 4.97
CA LEU A 106 -24.85 8.24 3.70
C LEU A 106 -23.77 8.94 2.87
N ILE A 107 -23.63 10.26 2.97
CA ILE A 107 -22.54 10.99 2.33
C ILE A 107 -21.19 10.53 2.89
N ASP A 108 -21.09 10.44 4.21
CA ASP A 108 -19.84 10.02 4.86
C ASP A 108 -19.56 8.54 4.61
N ILE A 109 -20.57 7.66 4.70
CA ILE A 109 -20.42 6.23 4.37
C ILE A 109 -19.92 6.06 2.93
N PHE A 110 -20.55 6.71 1.96
CA PHE A 110 -20.11 6.63 0.56
C PHE A 110 -18.79 7.37 0.29
N ARG A 111 -18.29 8.22 1.19
CA ARG A 111 -16.93 8.76 1.07
C ARG A 111 -15.88 7.68 1.34
N HIS A 112 -16.16 6.74 2.24
CA HIS A 112 -15.19 5.75 2.73
C HIS A 112 -15.32 4.35 2.14
N ILE A 113 -16.44 4.05 1.47
CA ILE A 113 -16.66 2.80 0.73
C ILE A 113 -15.84 2.78 -0.57
N ASP A 114 -15.35 1.60 -0.95
CA ASP A 114 -14.52 1.43 -2.15
C ASP A 114 -15.35 1.52 -3.45
N PHE A 115 -14.67 1.46 -4.60
CA PHE A 115 -15.35 1.57 -5.89
C PHE A 115 -16.22 0.35 -6.23
N LYS A 116 -15.72 -0.86 -5.92
CA LYS A 116 -16.43 -2.13 -6.17
C LYS A 116 -17.77 -2.10 -5.44
N GLU A 117 -17.75 -1.78 -4.16
CA GLU A 117 -18.93 -1.68 -3.31
C GLU A 117 -19.89 -0.58 -3.79
N LYS A 118 -19.40 0.61 -4.15
CA LYS A 118 -20.23 1.67 -4.77
C LYS A 118 -20.92 1.19 -6.04
N PHE A 119 -20.19 0.50 -6.91
CA PHE A 119 -20.74 -0.06 -8.14
C PHE A 119 -21.83 -1.08 -7.82
N LEU A 120 -21.56 -2.06 -6.97
CA LEU A 120 -22.53 -3.09 -6.59
C LEU A 120 -23.78 -2.49 -5.92
N ILE A 121 -23.60 -1.50 -5.05
CA ILE A 121 -24.72 -0.75 -4.43
C ILE A 121 -25.56 -0.04 -5.49
N SER A 122 -24.95 0.48 -6.55
CA SER A 122 -25.67 1.13 -7.65
C SER A 122 -26.63 0.18 -8.38
N LEU A 123 -26.34 -1.13 -8.37
CA LEU A 123 -27.18 -2.16 -8.99
C LEU A 123 -28.39 -2.53 -8.14
N LEU A 124 -28.35 -2.29 -6.82
CA LEU A 124 -29.40 -2.71 -5.89
C LEU A 124 -30.75 -1.99 -6.13
N SER A 125 -30.73 -0.70 -6.48
CA SER A 125 -31.96 0.04 -6.78
C SER A 125 -31.70 1.39 -7.47
N LYS A 126 -32.73 1.91 -8.15
CA LYS A 126 -32.74 3.29 -8.68
C LYS A 126 -32.48 4.33 -7.58
N ARG A 127 -32.98 4.10 -6.36
CA ARG A 127 -32.74 5.00 -5.21
C ARG A 127 -31.28 5.01 -4.80
N ALA A 128 -30.64 3.85 -4.68
CA ALA A 128 -29.22 3.73 -4.33
C ALA A 128 -28.33 4.48 -5.34
N ARG A 129 -28.58 4.27 -6.63
CA ARG A 129 -27.91 4.99 -7.72
C ARG A 129 -28.10 6.50 -7.64
N ASN A 130 -29.32 6.97 -7.40
CA ASN A 130 -29.58 8.41 -7.26
C ASN A 130 -28.87 9.03 -6.05
N ILE A 131 -28.77 8.29 -4.94
CA ILE A 131 -28.03 8.77 -3.77
C ILE A 131 -26.54 8.85 -4.12
N LEU A 132 -25.95 7.79 -4.67
CA LEU A 132 -24.55 7.78 -5.12
C LEU A 132 -24.26 8.96 -6.07
N LYS A 133 -25.17 9.28 -6.99
CA LYS A 133 -25.03 10.44 -7.88
C LYS A 133 -24.94 11.77 -7.13
N VAL A 134 -25.67 11.93 -6.02
CA VAL A 134 -25.67 13.18 -5.26
C VAL A 134 -24.50 13.24 -4.26
N THR A 135 -24.12 12.10 -3.69
CA THR A 135 -23.17 12.03 -2.57
C THR A 135 -21.73 11.73 -2.99
N SER A 136 -21.51 11.12 -4.15
CA SER A 136 -20.16 10.79 -4.62
C SER A 136 -19.40 12.06 -4.97
N LEU A 137 -18.12 12.10 -4.59
CA LEU A 137 -17.19 13.12 -5.06
C LEU A 137 -17.09 13.06 -6.59
N PRO A 138 -16.81 14.19 -7.27
CA PRO A 138 -16.49 14.18 -8.70
C PRO A 138 -15.40 13.15 -9.00
N ILE A 139 -15.66 12.29 -9.97
CA ILE A 139 -14.78 11.18 -10.33
C ILE A 139 -14.15 11.44 -11.69
N HIS A 140 -12.84 11.23 -11.80
CA HIS A 140 -12.21 11.09 -13.10
C HIS A 140 -12.27 9.62 -13.53
N PHE A 141 -12.90 9.33 -14.68
CA PHE A 141 -12.94 7.98 -15.23
C PHE A 141 -11.91 7.80 -16.33
N SER A 142 -11.27 6.63 -16.38
CA SER A 142 -10.54 6.18 -17.56
C SER A 142 -11.32 5.02 -18.19
N PHE A 143 -11.76 5.22 -19.43
CA PHE A 143 -12.41 4.20 -20.25
C PHE A 143 -11.39 3.66 -21.24
N GLU A 144 -11.04 2.39 -21.08
CA GLU A 144 -10.17 1.67 -22.00
C GLU A 144 -11.02 0.63 -22.73
N LEU A 145 -11.24 0.87 -24.03
CA LEU A 145 -11.87 -0.07 -24.93
C LEU A 145 -10.76 -0.78 -25.70
N SER A 146 -10.70 -2.08 -25.46
CA SER A 146 -10.01 -3.09 -26.26
C SER A 146 -11.04 -4.19 -26.53
N GLY A 147 -10.64 -5.41 -26.95
CA GLY A 147 -11.60 -6.53 -27.01
C GLY A 147 -12.38 -6.74 -25.69
N GLU A 148 -11.89 -6.22 -24.57
CA GLU A 148 -12.62 -6.02 -23.32
C GLU A 148 -12.77 -4.52 -22.98
N LEU A 149 -13.77 -4.18 -22.17
CA LEU A 149 -13.93 -2.82 -21.61
C LEU A 149 -13.41 -2.76 -20.19
N HIS A 150 -12.47 -1.86 -19.97
CA HIS A 150 -11.90 -1.56 -18.66
C HIS A 150 -12.32 -0.15 -18.23
N ILE A 151 -12.88 -0.04 -17.04
CA ILE A 151 -13.29 1.23 -16.44
C ILE A 151 -12.51 1.42 -15.15
N SER A 152 -11.72 2.48 -15.06
CA SER A 152 -10.87 2.75 -13.90
C SER A 152 -11.19 4.10 -13.26
N LEU A 153 -11.02 4.19 -11.94
CA LEU A 153 -10.97 5.47 -11.22
C LEU A 153 -9.58 6.10 -11.32
N GLY A 154 -9.53 7.39 -11.67
CA GLY A 154 -8.29 8.17 -11.76
C GLY A 154 -7.59 8.05 -13.12
N PRO A 155 -6.44 8.74 -13.28
CA PRO A 155 -5.67 8.71 -14.51
C PRO A 155 -5.02 7.34 -14.72
N TYR A 156 -5.07 6.86 -15.96
CA TYR A 156 -4.47 5.59 -16.37
C TYR A 156 -2.96 5.55 -16.08
N THR A 157 -2.51 4.54 -15.32
CA THR A 157 -1.10 4.21 -15.14
C THR A 157 -0.77 2.90 -15.86
N TYR A 158 0.16 2.96 -16.81
CA TYR A 158 0.58 1.85 -17.70
C TYR A 158 1.09 0.59 -16.96
N TYR A 159 1.37 0.69 -15.66
CA TYR A 159 2.09 -0.33 -14.88
C TYR A 159 1.29 -1.03 -13.79
N SER A 160 -0.01 -0.73 -13.60
CA SER A 160 -0.79 -1.39 -12.56
C SER A 160 -1.51 -2.63 -13.12
N VAL A 161 -0.79 -3.76 -13.19
CA VAL A 161 -1.43 -5.07 -13.35
C VAL A 161 -2.05 -5.44 -12.01
N LEU A 162 -3.27 -4.96 -11.78
CA LEU A 162 -4.07 -5.41 -10.63
C LEU A 162 -4.73 -6.74 -11.03
N LYS A 163 -4.47 -7.79 -10.24
CA LYS A 163 -5.23 -9.05 -10.36
C LYS A 163 -6.70 -8.73 -10.08
N ALA A 164 -7.58 -9.20 -10.95
CA ALA A 164 -9.01 -9.15 -10.67
C ALA A 164 -9.33 -10.22 -9.62
N ASP A 165 -9.98 -9.83 -8.52
CA ASP A 165 -10.16 -10.71 -7.36
C ASP A 165 -11.29 -11.73 -7.58
N GLU A 166 -12.32 -11.35 -8.34
CA GLU A 166 -13.57 -12.11 -8.46
C GLU A 166 -14.32 -11.76 -9.76
N VAL A 167 -14.95 -12.75 -10.38
CA VAL A 167 -15.83 -12.59 -11.56
C VAL A 167 -17.27 -12.82 -11.13
N LEU A 168 -18.16 -11.86 -11.41
CA LEU A 168 -19.56 -11.86 -11.02
C LEU A 168 -20.46 -11.62 -12.24
N ASP A 169 -21.56 -12.35 -12.31
CA ASP A 169 -22.63 -12.06 -13.27
C ASP A 169 -23.58 -11.00 -12.69
N CYS A 170 -23.58 -9.83 -13.30
CA CYS A 170 -24.29 -8.65 -12.83
C CYS A 170 -25.39 -8.24 -13.82
N LEU A 171 -26.57 -7.91 -13.32
CA LEU A 171 -27.65 -7.35 -14.15
C LEU A 171 -27.47 -5.84 -14.28
N VAL A 172 -27.03 -5.37 -15.46
CA VAL A 172 -26.80 -3.96 -15.76
C VAL A 172 -27.73 -3.53 -16.90
N ALA A 173 -28.57 -2.53 -16.65
CA ALA A 173 -29.55 -2.04 -17.62
C ALA A 173 -30.48 -3.11 -18.23
N GLY A 174 -30.72 -4.22 -17.52
CA GLY A 174 -31.55 -5.34 -17.97
C GLY A 174 -30.78 -6.46 -18.67
N GLU A 175 -29.49 -6.28 -18.91
CA GLU A 175 -28.60 -7.27 -19.52
C GLU A 175 -27.71 -7.92 -18.46
N VAL A 176 -27.55 -9.24 -18.53
CA VAL A 176 -26.59 -9.97 -17.69
C VAL A 176 -25.20 -9.77 -18.29
N MET A 177 -24.28 -9.28 -17.48
CA MET A 177 -22.91 -8.98 -17.86
C MET A 177 -21.92 -9.66 -16.91
N ARG A 178 -20.92 -10.32 -17.47
CA ARG A 178 -19.83 -10.95 -16.73
C ARG A 178 -18.75 -9.92 -16.40
N LEU A 179 -18.78 -9.44 -15.17
CA LEU A 179 -17.90 -8.38 -14.68
C LEU A 179 -16.82 -8.95 -13.77
N SER A 180 -15.62 -8.40 -13.83
CA SER A 180 -14.61 -8.62 -12.80
C SER A 180 -14.19 -7.31 -12.17
N PHE A 181 -13.70 -7.37 -10.94
CA PHE A 181 -13.45 -6.19 -10.13
C PHE A 181 -12.04 -6.18 -9.57
N SER A 182 -11.51 -4.98 -9.41
CA SER A 182 -10.46 -4.66 -8.44
C SER A 182 -10.93 -3.49 -7.57
N SER A 183 -10.14 -3.09 -6.57
CA SER A 183 -10.47 -1.96 -5.68
C SER A 183 -10.78 -0.64 -6.41
N VAL A 184 -10.28 -0.48 -7.64
CA VAL A 184 -10.42 0.75 -8.44
C VAL A 184 -10.84 0.53 -9.89
N ARG A 185 -11.07 -0.71 -10.33
CA ARG A 185 -11.43 -1.03 -11.73
C ARG A 185 -12.61 -1.99 -11.84
N VAL A 186 -13.38 -1.81 -12.91
CA VAL A 186 -14.40 -2.75 -13.40
C VAL A 186 -13.98 -3.21 -14.78
N PHE A 187 -13.98 -4.52 -15.01
CA PHE A 187 -13.71 -5.12 -16.30
C PHE A 187 -14.98 -5.82 -16.80
N LEU A 188 -15.38 -5.55 -18.03
CA LEU A 188 -16.36 -6.36 -18.75
C LEU A 188 -15.61 -7.43 -19.54
N ARG A 189 -15.81 -8.70 -19.18
CA ARG A 189 -15.13 -9.86 -19.79
C ARG A 189 -15.77 -10.35 -21.08
N GLU A 190 -16.55 -9.50 -21.71
CA GLU A 190 -17.33 -9.82 -22.90
C GLU A 190 -17.00 -8.82 -24.01
N ASP A 191 -16.71 -9.36 -25.19
CA ASP A 191 -16.51 -8.59 -26.40
C ASP A 191 -17.87 -8.30 -27.06
N SER A 192 -18.58 -7.31 -26.51
CA SER A 192 -19.86 -6.84 -27.04
C SER A 192 -19.93 -5.30 -26.97
N PRO A 193 -19.80 -4.60 -28.11
CA PRO A 193 -19.90 -3.14 -28.15
C PRO A 193 -21.19 -2.61 -27.51
N GLN A 194 -22.32 -3.30 -27.68
CA GLN A 194 -23.58 -2.90 -27.06
C GLN A 194 -23.51 -2.99 -25.53
N LYS A 195 -23.00 -4.09 -24.97
CA LYS A 195 -22.85 -4.23 -23.50
C LYS A 195 -21.82 -3.27 -22.93
N GLN A 196 -20.74 -3.00 -23.67
CA GLN A 196 -19.75 -1.98 -23.32
C GLN A 196 -20.42 -0.61 -23.18
N LEU A 197 -21.17 -0.17 -24.19
CA LEU A 197 -21.90 1.11 -24.15
C LEU A 197 -22.95 1.16 -23.04
N LEU A 198 -23.68 0.07 -22.79
CA LEU A 198 -24.66 -0.01 -21.69
C LEU A 198 -24.00 0.14 -20.32
N LEU A 199 -22.86 -0.54 -20.10
CA LEU A 199 -22.10 -0.45 -18.86
C LEU A 199 -21.56 0.97 -18.66
N ILE A 200 -20.98 1.58 -19.71
CA ILE A 200 -20.48 2.95 -19.63
C ILE A 200 -21.62 3.92 -19.33
N ASN A 201 -22.77 3.80 -19.99
CA ASN A 201 -23.94 4.63 -19.71
C ASN A 201 -24.39 4.50 -18.24
N HIS A 202 -24.45 3.28 -17.70
CA HIS A 202 -24.78 3.07 -16.29
C HIS A 202 -23.80 3.79 -15.36
N MET A 203 -22.50 3.77 -15.67
CA MET A 203 -21.47 4.50 -14.91
C MET A 203 -21.62 6.01 -14.99
N LEU A 204 -21.78 6.54 -16.20
CA LEU A 204 -21.97 7.98 -16.44
C LEU A 204 -23.24 8.51 -15.76
N ASP A 205 -24.29 7.70 -15.69
CA ASP A 205 -25.55 8.08 -15.05
C ASP A 205 -25.51 7.97 -13.52
N THR A 206 -24.65 7.09 -12.98
CA THR A 206 -24.52 6.80 -11.55
C THR A 206 -23.65 7.82 -10.82
N PHE A 207 -22.55 8.26 -11.41
CA PHE A 207 -21.59 9.15 -10.74
C PHE A 207 -21.69 10.59 -11.27
N LYS A 208 -21.47 11.60 -10.43
CA LYS A 208 -21.64 13.01 -10.82
C LYS A 208 -20.34 13.63 -11.32
N LYS A 209 -20.49 14.55 -12.30
CA LYS A 209 -19.47 15.48 -12.82
C LYS A 209 -18.11 14.83 -13.04
N GLN A 210 -17.88 14.40 -14.27
CA GLN A 210 -16.77 13.55 -14.60
C GLN A 210 -15.92 14.21 -15.66
N SER A 211 -14.63 14.36 -15.38
CA SER A 211 -13.65 14.37 -16.46
C SER A 211 -13.34 12.94 -16.84
N ILE A 212 -13.01 12.73 -18.11
CA ILE A 212 -12.73 11.40 -18.61
C ILE A 212 -11.41 11.37 -19.38
N CYS A 213 -10.76 10.21 -19.29
CA CYS A 213 -9.72 9.76 -20.20
C CYS A 213 -10.32 8.65 -21.06
N VAL A 214 -10.11 8.75 -22.37
CA VAL A 214 -10.58 7.75 -23.34
C VAL A 214 -9.37 7.08 -23.95
N ILE A 215 -9.34 5.76 -23.91
CA ILE A 215 -8.27 4.93 -24.45
C ILE A 215 -8.92 3.90 -25.35
N LEU A 216 -8.51 3.88 -26.61
CA LEU A 216 -9.03 3.01 -27.64
C LEU A 216 -7.87 2.25 -28.25
N PHE A 217 -7.86 0.93 -28.07
CA PHE A 217 -6.87 0.03 -28.64
C PHE A 217 -7.52 -0.92 -29.64
N ASP A 218 -6.72 -1.41 -30.58
CA ASP A 218 -7.05 -2.57 -31.41
C ASP A 218 -7.44 -3.76 -30.49
N PRO A 219 -8.53 -4.51 -30.75
CA PRO A 219 -9.36 -4.57 -31.97
C PRO A 219 -10.61 -3.65 -32.00
N THR A 220 -10.67 -2.56 -31.23
CA THR A 220 -11.89 -1.71 -31.18
C THR A 220 -12.25 -1.16 -32.57
N LEU A 221 -13.44 -1.52 -33.06
CA LEU A 221 -13.92 -1.08 -34.37
C LEU A 221 -14.08 0.47 -34.43
N PRO A 222 -13.64 1.13 -35.52
CA PRO A 222 -13.78 2.58 -35.67
C PRO A 222 -15.21 3.10 -35.51
N VAL A 223 -16.21 2.32 -35.93
CA VAL A 223 -17.63 2.72 -35.79
C VAL A 223 -18.04 2.81 -34.32
N SER A 224 -17.60 1.85 -33.49
CA SER A 224 -17.87 1.82 -32.05
C SER A 224 -17.16 2.97 -31.33
N ALA A 225 -15.92 3.27 -31.74
CA ALA A 225 -15.17 4.43 -31.25
C ALA A 225 -15.90 5.75 -31.56
N LEU A 226 -16.41 5.92 -32.78
CA LEU A 226 -17.17 7.11 -33.18
C LEU A 226 -18.48 7.24 -32.40
N GLU A 227 -19.24 6.16 -32.24
CA GLU A 227 -20.47 6.15 -31.44
C GLU A 227 -20.20 6.52 -29.98
N PHE A 228 -19.13 5.97 -29.40
CA PHE A 228 -18.72 6.31 -28.04
C PHE A 228 -18.37 7.81 -27.90
N MET A 229 -17.56 8.35 -28.82
CA MET A 229 -17.18 9.76 -28.79
C MET A 229 -18.38 10.69 -28.97
N LYS A 230 -19.32 10.36 -29.87
CA LYS A 230 -20.58 11.10 -30.01
C LYS A 230 -21.38 11.10 -28.72
N MET A 231 -21.51 9.96 -28.05
CA MET A 231 -22.21 9.85 -26.77
C MET A 231 -21.55 10.74 -25.69
N VAL A 232 -20.23 10.73 -25.60
CA VAL A 232 -19.46 11.56 -24.67
C VAL A 232 -19.72 13.05 -24.91
N ASN A 233 -19.65 13.49 -26.17
CA ASN A 233 -19.85 14.88 -26.56
C ASN A 233 -21.30 15.35 -26.40
N GLN A 234 -22.29 14.51 -26.74
CA GLN A 234 -23.71 14.78 -26.49
C GLN A 234 -24.00 15.04 -25.00
N ARG A 235 -23.29 14.32 -24.12
CA ARG A 235 -23.38 14.49 -22.66
C ARG A 235 -22.56 15.67 -22.14
N LYS A 236 -21.80 16.36 -22.99
CA LYS A 236 -20.92 17.49 -22.64
C LYS A 236 -19.94 17.15 -21.53
N LEU A 237 -19.39 15.93 -21.56
CA LEU A 237 -18.35 15.51 -20.62
C LEU A 237 -17.04 16.22 -20.93
N LEU A 238 -16.25 16.51 -19.90
CA LEU A 238 -14.91 17.08 -20.08
C LEU A 238 -13.94 15.96 -20.41
N ILE A 239 -13.37 15.96 -21.61
CA ILE A 239 -12.37 14.96 -22.01
C ILE A 239 -10.99 15.56 -21.76
N ASN A 240 -10.28 15.02 -20.76
CA ASN A 240 -8.92 15.47 -20.45
C ASN A 240 -7.94 14.89 -21.46
N SER A 241 -8.03 13.57 -21.66
CA SER A 241 -7.10 12.86 -22.52
C SER A 241 -7.80 11.87 -23.44
N PHE A 242 -7.26 11.72 -24.64
CA PHE A 242 -7.71 10.78 -25.65
C PHE A 242 -6.51 10.03 -26.23
N TYR A 243 -6.55 8.71 -26.19
CA TYR A 243 -5.53 7.82 -26.73
C TYR A 243 -6.20 6.91 -27.74
N TYR A 244 -5.68 6.87 -28.96
CA TYR A 244 -6.22 6.00 -29.98
C TYR A 244 -5.13 5.31 -30.76
N HIS A 245 -5.08 3.98 -30.65
CA HIS A 245 -4.17 3.15 -31.40
C HIS A 245 -4.98 2.18 -32.26
N ILE A 246 -4.74 2.21 -33.56
CA ILE A 246 -5.39 1.33 -34.51
C ILE A 246 -4.37 0.84 -35.54
N GLU A 247 -4.51 -0.42 -35.94
CA GLU A 247 -3.69 -1.04 -36.98
C GLU A 247 -4.39 -1.09 -38.34
N SER A 248 -5.72 -0.90 -38.38
CA SER A 248 -6.51 -0.92 -39.62
C SER A 248 -6.43 0.37 -40.44
N ASP A 249 -6.38 0.24 -41.77
CA ASP A 249 -6.49 1.34 -42.73
C ASP A 249 -7.95 1.83 -42.86
N SER A 250 -8.43 2.67 -41.94
CA SER A 250 -9.81 3.19 -41.95
C SER A 250 -9.87 4.70 -42.23
N SER A 251 -9.70 5.13 -43.47
CA SER A 251 -9.74 6.56 -43.85
C SER A 251 -11.12 7.23 -43.66
N GLU A 252 -12.23 6.48 -43.58
CA GLU A 252 -13.58 7.07 -43.45
C GLU A 252 -13.92 7.53 -42.02
N TYR A 253 -13.65 6.69 -41.02
CA TYR A 253 -14.12 6.91 -39.65
C TYR A 253 -13.18 7.78 -38.81
N ILE A 254 -11.86 7.70 -39.02
CA ILE A 254 -10.94 8.44 -38.16
C ILE A 254 -11.14 9.96 -38.27
N PRO A 255 -11.30 10.58 -39.46
CA PRO A 255 -11.55 12.02 -39.53
C PRO A 255 -12.75 12.44 -38.68
N ARG A 256 -13.84 11.66 -38.74
CA ARG A 256 -15.05 11.89 -37.95
C ARG A 256 -14.78 11.74 -36.45
N ILE A 257 -13.94 10.80 -36.03
CA ILE A 257 -13.53 10.66 -34.62
C ILE A 257 -12.69 11.86 -34.18
N LEU A 258 -11.78 12.35 -35.02
CA LEU A 258 -10.95 13.52 -34.72
C LEU A 258 -11.77 14.80 -34.60
N ASP A 259 -12.80 14.95 -35.42
CA ASP A 259 -13.75 16.06 -35.32
C ASP A 259 -14.42 16.10 -33.94
N GLU A 260 -14.75 14.93 -33.40
CA GLU A 260 -15.29 14.77 -32.04
C GLU A 260 -14.21 15.03 -30.95
N CYS A 261 -12.92 14.90 -31.24
CA CYS A 261 -11.82 15.14 -30.29
C CYS A 261 -11.39 16.62 -30.17
N THR A 262 -12.00 17.53 -30.92
CA THR A 262 -11.63 18.97 -30.94
C THR A 262 -11.78 19.67 -29.57
N GLU A 263 -12.63 19.13 -28.68
CA GLU A 263 -12.89 19.66 -27.33
C GLU A 263 -12.01 19.03 -26.24
N VAL A 264 -11.12 18.09 -26.58
CA VAL A 264 -10.16 17.48 -25.63
C VAL A 264 -9.19 18.54 -25.14
N THR A 265 -8.92 18.60 -23.83
CA THR A 265 -8.21 19.74 -23.23
C THR A 265 -6.74 19.51 -22.92
N ASP A 266 -6.33 18.33 -22.43
CA ASP A 266 -4.97 18.12 -21.94
C ASP A 266 -4.10 17.39 -22.96
N TYR A 267 -4.50 16.20 -23.39
CA TYR A 267 -3.60 15.33 -24.18
C TYR A 267 -4.33 14.48 -25.24
N ILE A 268 -3.85 14.49 -26.47
CA ILE A 268 -4.26 13.57 -27.53
C ILE A 268 -3.04 12.74 -27.94
N SER A 269 -3.16 11.41 -27.93
CA SER A 269 -2.20 10.51 -28.56
C SER A 269 -2.85 9.64 -29.61
N MET A 270 -2.20 9.53 -30.76
CA MET A 270 -2.66 8.75 -31.88
C MET A 270 -1.56 7.85 -32.42
N GLY A 271 -1.91 6.61 -32.72
CA GLY A 271 -1.07 5.66 -33.44
C GLY A 271 -1.89 4.95 -34.51
N ALA A 272 -2.02 5.59 -35.67
CA ALA A 272 -2.80 5.10 -36.80
C ALA A 272 -1.98 5.13 -38.09
N VAL A 273 -2.30 4.24 -39.03
CA VAL A 273 -1.71 4.22 -40.37
C VAL A 273 -2.77 4.72 -41.34
N PHE A 274 -2.36 5.64 -42.23
CA PHE A 274 -3.24 6.22 -43.25
C PHE A 274 -2.59 6.09 -44.63
N PRO A 275 -3.41 6.08 -45.70
CA PRO A 275 -2.93 6.29 -47.07
C PRO A 275 -2.09 7.56 -47.20
N ASP A 276 -1.07 7.54 -48.06
CA ASP A 276 -0.11 8.64 -48.18
C ASP A 276 -0.72 9.91 -48.81
N ASP A 277 -1.87 9.80 -49.49
CA ASP A 277 -2.64 10.88 -50.11
C ASP A 277 -3.70 11.51 -49.19
N PHE A 278 -3.98 10.90 -48.05
CA PHE A 278 -4.95 11.41 -47.09
C PHE A 278 -4.34 12.60 -46.31
N VAL A 279 -5.08 13.72 -46.20
CA VAL A 279 -4.71 14.88 -45.38
C VAL A 279 -5.91 15.31 -44.54
N TYR A 280 -5.73 15.32 -43.21
CA TYR A 280 -6.75 15.80 -42.29
C TYR A 280 -6.60 17.29 -42.04
N THR A 281 -7.69 18.02 -42.28
CA THR A 281 -7.84 19.42 -41.89
C THR A 281 -9.00 19.52 -40.91
N PRO A 282 -8.75 19.92 -39.66
CA PRO A 282 -9.81 19.93 -38.66
C PRO A 282 -10.85 21.01 -38.93
N PRO A 283 -12.14 20.76 -38.64
CA PRO A 283 -13.22 21.71 -38.87
C PRO A 283 -13.15 22.92 -37.94
N ARG A 284 -12.42 22.81 -36.83
CA ARG A 284 -12.16 23.87 -35.85
C ARG A 284 -10.84 23.60 -35.13
N GLN A 285 -10.28 24.64 -34.53
CA GLN A 285 -9.03 24.51 -33.75
C GLN A 285 -9.22 23.57 -32.55
N PHE A 286 -8.23 22.73 -32.31
CA PHE A 286 -8.19 21.88 -31.11
C PHE A 286 -7.94 22.73 -29.86
N LYS A 287 -8.58 22.36 -28.75
CA LYS A 287 -8.32 22.94 -27.42
C LYS A 287 -7.20 22.23 -26.65
N VAL A 288 -6.61 21.19 -27.26
CA VAL A 288 -5.65 20.30 -26.59
C VAL A 288 -4.34 21.02 -26.32
N LYS A 289 -3.76 20.82 -25.13
CA LYS A 289 -2.43 21.35 -24.81
C LYS A 289 -1.33 20.55 -25.51
N GLN A 290 -1.48 19.23 -25.57
CA GLN A 290 -0.44 18.32 -26.05
C GLN A 290 -0.99 17.35 -27.09
N LEU A 291 -0.32 17.26 -28.23
CA LEU A 291 -0.62 16.32 -29.30
C LEU A 291 0.58 15.39 -29.52
N SER A 292 0.33 14.09 -29.56
CA SER A 292 1.32 13.06 -29.87
C SER A 292 0.82 12.19 -31.01
N VAL A 293 1.56 12.07 -32.10
CA VAL A 293 1.20 11.20 -33.23
C VAL A 293 2.35 10.27 -33.57
N SER A 294 2.11 8.97 -33.51
CA SER A 294 3.08 7.92 -33.82
C SER A 294 2.71 7.23 -35.15
N LYS A 295 3.64 6.42 -35.70
CA LYS A 295 3.56 5.80 -37.04
C LYS A 295 3.67 6.85 -38.17
N LYS A 296 2.99 6.67 -39.32
CA LYS A 296 3.06 7.59 -40.48
C LYS A 296 2.24 8.86 -40.19
N THR A 297 2.87 10.04 -40.23
CA THR A 297 2.21 11.34 -39.93
C THR A 297 2.02 12.26 -41.14
N ASN A 298 2.08 11.73 -42.36
CA ASN A 298 1.94 12.52 -43.60
C ASN A 298 0.57 13.20 -43.68
N TRP A 299 -0.45 12.53 -43.14
CA TRP A 299 -1.82 13.02 -43.11
C TRP A 299 -2.09 14.21 -42.20
N LEU A 300 -1.19 14.50 -41.25
CA LEU A 300 -1.40 15.56 -40.28
C LEU A 300 -1.02 16.92 -40.89
N ASN A 301 -1.95 17.85 -41.09
CA ASN A 301 -1.54 19.21 -41.46
C ASN A 301 -0.96 19.97 -40.26
N LEU A 302 0.37 20.05 -40.11
CA LEU A 302 1.05 20.65 -38.94
C LEU A 302 0.58 22.07 -38.61
N GLU A 303 0.33 22.89 -39.62
CA GLU A 303 -0.08 24.28 -39.43
C GLU A 303 -1.43 24.37 -38.71
N SER A 304 -2.32 23.42 -38.98
CA SER A 304 -3.65 23.35 -38.33
C SER A 304 -3.58 23.02 -36.83
N PHE A 305 -2.45 22.49 -36.36
CA PHE A 305 -2.25 22.07 -34.96
C PHE A 305 -1.34 23.01 -34.17
N MET A 306 -0.89 24.12 -34.73
CA MET A 306 -0.09 25.14 -34.02
C MET A 306 -0.80 25.73 -32.80
N SER A 307 -2.12 25.58 -32.67
CA SER A 307 -2.88 25.91 -31.46
C SER A 307 -2.50 25.07 -30.23
N CYS A 308 -1.83 23.92 -30.42
CA CYS A 308 -1.31 23.10 -29.33
C CYS A 308 -0.06 23.73 -28.72
N ARG A 309 0.14 23.60 -27.40
CA ARG A 309 1.39 24.03 -26.75
C ARG A 309 2.56 23.08 -27.00
N SER A 310 2.25 21.81 -27.22
CA SER A 310 3.24 20.75 -27.40
C SER A 310 2.80 19.80 -28.51
N ILE A 311 3.70 19.52 -29.45
CA ILE A 311 3.48 18.56 -30.53
C ILE A 311 4.65 17.57 -30.55
N SER A 312 4.35 16.28 -30.53
CA SER A 312 5.32 15.19 -30.67
C SER A 312 4.90 14.29 -31.82
N LEU A 313 5.81 13.99 -32.74
CA LEU A 313 5.49 13.19 -33.91
C LEU A 313 6.63 12.31 -34.42
N HIS A 314 6.28 11.25 -35.14
CA HIS A 314 7.21 10.44 -35.91
C HIS A 314 7.07 10.83 -37.39
N SER A 315 7.99 11.63 -37.92
CA SER A 315 7.82 12.24 -39.24
C SER A 315 8.59 11.51 -40.33
N ASN A 316 7.96 11.38 -41.50
CA ASN A 316 8.65 11.07 -42.75
C ASN A 316 8.70 12.31 -43.68
N ARG A 317 8.50 13.52 -43.14
CA ARG A 317 8.48 14.76 -43.92
C ARG A 317 9.87 15.12 -44.45
N THR A 318 9.88 15.80 -45.59
CA THR A 318 11.11 16.31 -46.19
C THR A 318 11.71 17.44 -45.34
N PRO A 319 13.05 17.61 -45.37
CA PRO A 319 13.73 18.73 -44.72
C PRO A 319 13.11 20.10 -45.05
N GLN A 320 12.73 20.30 -46.31
CA GLN A 320 12.15 21.54 -46.83
C GLN A 320 10.75 21.82 -46.23
N SER A 321 9.94 20.77 -46.02
CA SER A 321 8.63 20.91 -45.38
C SER A 321 8.77 21.36 -43.92
N LEU A 322 9.74 20.81 -43.19
CA LEU A 322 10.03 21.22 -41.81
C LEU A 322 10.62 22.64 -41.74
N ASN A 323 11.51 23.01 -42.66
CA ASN A 323 12.03 24.39 -42.74
C ASN A 323 10.88 25.40 -42.95
N THR A 324 9.97 25.10 -43.88
CA THR A 324 8.80 25.94 -44.15
C THR A 324 7.93 26.07 -42.89
N PHE A 325 7.68 24.96 -42.20
CA PHE A 325 6.94 24.96 -40.93
C PHE A 325 7.63 25.81 -39.86
N PHE A 326 8.95 25.70 -39.68
CA PHE A 326 9.69 26.50 -38.71
C PHE A 326 9.65 28.00 -39.04
N ARG A 327 9.77 28.38 -40.31
CA ARG A 327 9.61 29.78 -40.75
C ARG A 327 8.22 30.31 -40.43
N ASN A 328 7.18 29.54 -40.76
CA ASN A 328 5.80 29.91 -40.49
C ASN A 328 5.52 30.02 -38.98
N TRP A 329 6.06 29.09 -38.18
CA TRP A 329 5.96 29.14 -36.73
C TRP A 329 6.66 30.37 -36.11
N LEU A 330 7.86 30.72 -36.59
CA LEU A 330 8.62 31.89 -36.11
C LEU A 330 7.89 33.22 -36.37
N GLU A 331 7.11 33.30 -37.45
CA GLU A 331 6.30 34.48 -37.81
C GLU A 331 4.89 34.47 -37.21
N SER A 332 4.49 33.39 -36.54
CA SER A 332 3.15 33.23 -36.00
C SER A 332 3.03 33.64 -34.51
N ASP A 333 1.83 34.05 -34.10
CA ASP A 333 1.47 34.28 -32.69
C ASP A 333 1.03 32.97 -31.99
N SER A 334 1.55 31.83 -32.46
CA SER A 334 1.17 30.50 -32.01
C SER A 334 1.53 30.26 -30.53
N PRO A 335 0.70 29.53 -29.76
CA PRO A 335 1.04 29.09 -28.40
C PRO A 335 2.00 27.88 -28.36
N LEU A 336 2.47 27.37 -29.51
CA LEU A 336 3.38 26.23 -29.58
C LEU A 336 4.75 26.58 -28.97
N GLU A 337 5.07 25.90 -27.87
CA GLU A 337 6.30 26.07 -27.07
C GLU A 337 7.25 24.87 -27.22
N TYR A 338 6.70 23.68 -27.52
CA TYR A 338 7.47 22.44 -27.66
C TYR A 338 7.10 21.70 -28.93
N PHE A 339 8.11 21.28 -29.67
CA PHE A 339 7.96 20.40 -30.82
C PHE A 339 8.99 19.29 -30.75
N SER A 340 8.61 18.05 -31.02
CA SER A 340 9.55 16.93 -31.15
C SER A 340 9.19 16.08 -32.36
N CYS A 341 10.19 15.74 -33.15
CA CYS A 341 10.02 15.01 -34.40
C CYS A 341 11.15 13.99 -34.56
N ILE A 342 10.82 12.70 -34.67
CA ILE A 342 11.79 11.68 -35.07
C ILE A 342 11.96 11.77 -36.59
N SER A 343 13.19 11.98 -37.08
CA SER A 343 13.59 12.15 -38.48
C SER A 343 14.85 11.30 -38.77
N GLY A 344 14.78 10.42 -39.77
CA GLY A 344 15.66 9.26 -39.89
C GLY A 344 17.07 9.42 -40.49
N LYS A 345 17.61 10.64 -40.72
CA LYS A 345 18.98 10.81 -41.28
C LYS A 345 19.74 12.04 -40.76
N ASP A 346 21.05 11.88 -40.54
CA ASP A 346 21.99 12.93 -40.08
C ASP A 346 22.17 14.09 -41.07
N SER A 347 22.14 13.82 -42.36
CA SER A 347 22.31 14.82 -43.43
C SER A 347 21.20 15.89 -43.51
N ASP A 348 20.10 15.67 -42.81
CA ASP A 348 18.84 16.36 -43.10
C ASP A 348 18.64 17.61 -42.23
N PHE A 349 19.45 17.80 -41.18
CA PHE A 349 19.26 18.91 -40.24
C PHE A 349 19.66 20.27 -40.80
N ALA A 350 20.80 20.37 -41.50
CA ALA A 350 21.24 21.62 -42.13
C ALA A 350 20.18 22.22 -43.07
N PRO A 351 19.60 21.46 -44.04
CA PRO A 351 18.52 22.00 -44.88
C PRO A 351 17.21 22.29 -44.13
N MET A 352 16.98 21.71 -42.95
CA MET A 352 15.81 22.04 -42.12
C MET A 352 15.93 23.39 -41.42
N VAL A 353 17.15 23.82 -41.07
CA VAL A 353 17.38 25.07 -40.32
C VAL A 353 18.01 26.17 -41.17
N ASP A 354 18.17 25.92 -42.47
CA ASP A 354 18.75 26.89 -43.39
C ASP A 354 17.98 28.21 -43.40
N GLY A 355 18.72 29.31 -43.24
CA GLY A 355 18.20 30.67 -43.14
C GLY A 355 17.36 30.98 -41.90
N LEU A 356 17.33 30.12 -40.86
CA LEU A 356 16.60 30.39 -39.60
C LEU A 356 17.44 31.13 -38.55
N SER A 357 18.76 31.06 -38.63
CA SER A 357 19.68 31.69 -37.67
C SER A 357 20.85 32.35 -38.36
N ASN A 358 21.25 33.52 -37.86
CA ASN A 358 22.42 34.26 -38.35
C ASN A 358 23.74 33.72 -37.78
N ASP A 359 23.68 32.99 -36.66
CA ASP A 359 24.87 32.48 -35.95
C ASP A 359 25.38 31.14 -36.54
N GLY A 360 24.66 30.57 -37.51
CA GLY A 360 24.92 29.24 -38.04
C GLY A 360 24.60 28.11 -37.04
N ILE A 361 24.94 26.88 -37.43
CA ILE A 361 24.68 25.67 -36.63
C ILE A 361 25.77 25.51 -35.56
N LYS A 362 25.35 25.47 -34.30
CA LYS A 362 26.20 25.19 -33.13
C LYS A 362 26.24 23.68 -32.89
N LYS A 363 27.35 23.17 -32.35
CA LYS A 363 27.55 21.74 -32.05
C LYS A 363 28.12 21.54 -30.66
N ARG A 364 27.70 20.46 -30.00
CA ARG A 364 28.21 20.00 -28.69
C ARG A 364 28.30 18.49 -28.72
N TYR A 365 29.47 17.97 -28.35
CA TYR A 365 29.80 16.56 -28.52
C TYR A 365 29.64 16.10 -29.98
N THR A 366 29.69 14.78 -30.23
CA THR A 366 29.54 14.20 -31.57
C THR A 366 28.08 13.96 -31.99
N THR A 367 27.09 14.30 -31.15
CA THR A 367 25.70 13.85 -31.34
C THR A 367 24.62 14.92 -31.18
N GLU A 368 24.97 16.16 -30.81
CA GLU A 368 24.01 17.25 -30.65
C GLU A 368 24.39 18.49 -31.49
N GLU A 369 23.44 18.94 -32.31
CA GLU A 369 23.56 20.12 -33.17
C GLU A 369 22.35 21.02 -32.92
N TRP A 370 22.51 22.34 -32.87
CA TRP A 370 21.36 23.24 -32.68
C TRP A 370 21.58 24.62 -33.30
N VAL A 371 20.47 25.33 -33.49
CA VAL A 371 20.46 26.76 -33.82
C VAL A 371 19.65 27.53 -32.79
N ASP A 372 20.13 28.71 -32.44
CA ASP A 372 19.35 29.66 -31.66
C ASP A 372 18.48 30.47 -32.62
N VAL A 373 17.19 30.57 -32.31
CA VAL A 373 16.22 31.32 -33.10
C VAL A 373 15.43 32.26 -32.20
N LYS A 374 15.01 33.40 -32.76
CA LYS A 374 14.19 34.38 -32.06
C LYS A 374 12.86 34.51 -32.80
N ARG A 375 11.77 34.29 -32.08
CA ARG A 375 10.42 34.39 -32.62
C ARG A 375 9.98 35.86 -32.71
N ARG A 376 8.98 36.16 -33.53
CA ARG A 376 8.43 37.53 -33.72
C ARG A 376 8.07 38.22 -32.40
N ASP A 377 7.56 37.49 -31.43
CA ASP A 377 7.21 37.99 -30.09
C ASP A 377 8.42 38.25 -29.17
N GLY A 378 9.63 38.00 -29.67
CA GLY A 378 10.89 38.24 -28.97
C GLY A 378 11.36 37.08 -28.09
N LEU A 379 10.59 35.99 -27.98
CA LEU A 379 11.00 34.81 -27.23
C LEU A 379 12.14 34.07 -27.94
N GLU A 380 13.08 33.56 -27.15
CA GLU A 380 14.25 32.83 -27.64
C GLU A 380 14.05 31.32 -27.50
N PHE A 381 14.25 30.62 -28.61
CA PHE A 381 14.13 29.17 -28.70
C PHE A 381 15.39 28.55 -29.29
N VAL A 382 15.51 27.25 -29.08
CA VAL A 382 16.55 26.40 -29.64
C VAL A 382 15.87 25.34 -30.49
N ILE A 383 16.28 25.23 -31.75
CA ILE A 383 15.96 24.09 -32.61
C ILE A 383 17.18 23.17 -32.57
N ALA A 384 17.07 22.04 -31.87
CA ALA A 384 18.15 21.10 -31.67
C ALA A 384 17.87 19.76 -32.34
N ARG A 385 18.92 19.11 -32.81
CA ARG A 385 18.96 17.72 -33.23
C ARG A 385 19.80 16.94 -32.22
N SER A 386 19.27 15.82 -31.75
CA SER A 386 20.01 14.81 -31.03
C SER A 386 19.71 13.44 -31.63
N GLN A 387 20.72 12.78 -32.20
CA GLN A 387 20.55 11.55 -32.99
C GLN A 387 19.46 11.77 -34.06
N ASP A 388 18.48 10.88 -34.16
CA ASP A 388 17.37 10.96 -35.10
C ASP A 388 16.20 11.83 -34.62
N THR A 389 16.36 12.68 -33.60
CA THR A 389 15.26 13.50 -33.07
C THR A 389 15.55 14.98 -33.14
N ILE A 390 14.62 15.72 -33.74
CA ILE A 390 14.61 17.19 -33.78
C ILE A 390 13.66 17.69 -32.70
N ARG A 391 14.08 18.72 -31.96
CA ARG A 391 13.34 19.30 -30.85
C ARG A 391 13.37 20.82 -30.89
N ILE A 392 12.26 21.43 -30.49
CA ILE A 392 12.18 22.85 -30.16
C ILE A 392 12.06 22.99 -28.66
N TRP A 393 12.94 23.78 -28.07
CA TRP A 393 12.91 24.14 -26.65
C TRP A 393 12.99 25.65 -26.46
N ASN A 394 12.42 26.14 -25.38
CA ASN A 394 12.85 27.42 -24.81
C ASN A 394 14.36 27.35 -24.53
N LYS A 395 15.09 28.40 -24.88
CA LYS A 395 16.54 28.49 -24.67
C LYS A 395 16.98 28.23 -23.22
N GLN A 396 16.25 28.73 -22.23
CA GLN A 396 16.49 28.44 -20.81
C GLN A 396 16.31 26.96 -20.49
N THR A 397 15.26 26.31 -21.02
CA THR A 397 15.02 24.88 -20.80
C THR A 397 16.12 24.02 -21.41
N HIS A 398 16.64 24.40 -22.58
CA HIS A 398 17.80 23.74 -23.18
C HIS A 398 19.05 23.88 -22.31
N LEU A 399 19.31 25.06 -21.75
CA LEU A 399 20.42 25.29 -20.82
C LEU A 399 20.29 24.50 -19.51
N ASP A 400 19.08 24.39 -18.95
CA ASP A 400 18.82 23.63 -17.73
C ASP A 400 19.04 22.12 -17.95
N LEU A 401 18.59 21.57 -19.08
CA LEU A 401 18.81 20.17 -19.45
C LEU A 401 20.30 19.87 -19.73
N ALA A 402 21.01 20.84 -20.31
CA ALA A 402 22.46 20.79 -20.50
C ALA A 402 23.26 20.70 -19.19
N VAL A 403 22.71 21.19 -18.07
CA VAL A 403 23.31 21.06 -16.72
C VAL A 403 23.00 19.70 -16.10
N VAL A 404 21.82 19.14 -16.34
CA VAL A 404 21.40 17.82 -15.82
C VAL A 404 22.27 16.68 -16.38
N HIS A 405 22.71 16.76 -17.64
CA HIS A 405 23.62 15.78 -18.23
C HIS A 405 25.04 15.78 -17.66
N LEU A 406 25.44 16.78 -16.86
CA LEU A 406 26.71 16.80 -16.13
C LEU A 406 26.66 16.01 -14.80
N PHE A 407 25.48 15.60 -14.33
CA PHE A 407 25.30 14.81 -13.10
C PHE A 407 24.30 13.65 -13.33
N PRO A 408 24.75 12.50 -13.86
CA PRO A 408 23.88 11.36 -14.04
C PRO A 408 23.66 10.67 -12.68
N ARG A 409 22.39 10.49 -12.31
CA ARG A 409 21.87 9.79 -11.10
C ARG A 409 21.61 10.65 -9.87
N ILE A 410 20.57 11.47 -9.96
CA ILE A 410 19.57 11.52 -8.91
C ILE A 410 18.24 11.34 -9.62
N ASP A 411 17.67 10.13 -9.57
CA ASP A 411 16.27 9.91 -9.96
C ASP A 411 15.40 10.67 -8.95
N ARG A 412 15.21 11.96 -9.20
CA ARG A 412 14.06 12.68 -8.65
C ARG A 412 12.86 12.12 -9.41
N LEU A 413 12.23 11.10 -8.85
CA LEU A 413 10.89 10.67 -9.24
C LEU A 413 10.04 11.93 -9.50
N PRO A 414 9.56 12.18 -10.74
CA PRO A 414 8.68 13.30 -11.01
C PRO A 414 7.27 12.93 -10.56
N LEU A 415 7.10 12.66 -9.26
CA LEU A 415 5.80 12.74 -8.62
C LEU A 415 5.48 14.22 -8.42
N LYS A 416 5.12 14.88 -9.53
CA LYS A 416 4.43 16.17 -9.49
C LYS A 416 2.96 15.91 -9.11
N MET A 417 2.73 15.25 -7.98
CA MET A 417 1.44 15.29 -7.30
C MET A 417 1.49 16.49 -6.36
N ASP A 418 0.69 17.51 -6.68
CA ASP A 418 0.47 18.69 -5.84
C ASP A 418 -0.38 18.33 -4.58
N LEU A 419 -0.10 17.18 -3.92
CA LEU A 419 -0.68 16.79 -2.63
C LEU A 419 -0.54 17.94 -1.62
N LEU A 420 0.53 18.73 -1.73
CA LEU A 420 0.83 19.85 -0.85
C LEU A 420 -0.07 21.09 -1.07
N ARG A 421 -0.91 21.13 -2.11
CA ARG A 421 -1.93 22.17 -2.28
C ARG A 421 -3.25 21.84 -1.60
N ILE A 422 -3.41 20.60 -1.15
CA ILE A 422 -4.61 20.12 -0.48
C ILE A 422 -4.70 20.74 0.93
N PRO A 423 -5.89 21.18 1.40
CA PRO A 423 -6.07 21.67 2.76
C PRO A 423 -5.58 20.68 3.82
N LEU A 424 -5.00 21.19 4.91
CA LEU A 424 -4.34 20.38 5.94
C LEU A 424 -5.24 19.26 6.50
N LEU A 425 -6.52 19.54 6.73
CA LEU A 425 -7.51 18.57 7.21
C LEU A 425 -7.66 17.38 6.25
N VAL A 426 -7.70 17.64 4.95
CA VAL A 426 -7.83 16.60 3.93
C VAL A 426 -6.53 15.81 3.79
N LEU A 427 -5.37 16.45 3.94
CA LEU A 427 -4.08 15.76 3.96
C LEU A 427 -3.93 14.79 5.14
N VAL A 428 -4.43 15.16 6.32
CA VAL A 428 -4.44 14.27 7.49
C VAL A 428 -5.24 13.01 7.20
N ASP A 429 -6.41 13.15 6.58
CA ASP A 429 -7.25 12.00 6.23
C ASP A 429 -6.64 11.15 5.11
N VAL A 430 -6.05 11.77 4.09
CA VAL A 430 -5.31 11.02 3.04
C VAL A 430 -4.17 10.21 3.67
N PHE A 431 -3.40 10.82 4.57
CA PHE A 431 -2.30 10.13 5.22
C PHE A 431 -2.78 9.00 6.14
N LYS A 432 -3.99 9.05 6.71
CA LYS A 432 -4.54 7.91 7.47
C LYS A 432 -4.61 6.62 6.65
N TYR A 433 -4.94 6.73 5.36
CA TYR A 433 -5.12 5.58 4.47
C TYR A 433 -3.86 5.17 3.70
N MET A 434 -2.78 5.95 3.76
CA MET A 434 -1.50 5.58 3.14
C MET A 434 -0.75 4.53 3.95
N GLU A 435 0.01 3.68 3.28
CA GLU A 435 0.92 2.73 3.91
C GLU A 435 2.13 3.45 4.53
N PHE A 436 2.83 2.81 5.47
CA PHE A 436 4.02 3.42 6.08
C PHE A 436 5.10 3.75 5.04
N ARG A 437 5.31 2.86 4.07
CA ARG A 437 6.22 3.09 2.95
C ARG A 437 5.96 4.44 2.27
N GLU A 438 4.71 4.70 1.91
CA GLU A 438 4.32 5.93 1.20
C GLU A 438 4.52 7.16 2.08
N LYS A 439 4.12 7.07 3.36
CA LYS A 439 4.32 8.13 4.36
C LYS A 439 5.81 8.44 4.52
N PHE A 440 6.64 7.42 4.65
CA PHE A 440 8.09 7.54 4.80
C PHE A 440 8.69 8.25 3.57
N LEU A 441 8.40 7.78 2.36
CA LEU A 441 8.90 8.39 1.13
C LEU A 441 8.47 9.86 0.98
N ILE A 442 7.20 10.17 1.21
CA ILE A 442 6.70 11.54 1.11
C ILE A 442 7.33 12.44 2.19
N SER A 443 7.66 11.89 3.37
CA SER A 443 8.34 12.64 4.43
C SER A 443 9.76 13.08 4.04
N LEU A 444 10.46 12.30 3.22
CA LEU A 444 11.76 12.65 2.65
C LEU A 444 11.65 13.81 1.66
N LEU A 445 10.56 13.83 0.89
CA LEU A 445 10.36 14.78 -0.20
C LEU A 445 9.77 16.13 0.23
N SER A 446 9.05 16.20 1.38
CA SER A 446 8.32 17.40 1.77
C SER A 446 8.34 17.70 3.26
N LYS A 447 8.78 18.92 3.61
CA LYS A 447 8.68 19.47 4.97
C LYS A 447 7.23 19.57 5.44
N ARG A 448 6.30 20.02 4.59
CA ARG A 448 4.88 20.14 4.94
C ARG A 448 4.24 18.77 5.20
N ALA A 449 4.59 17.76 4.41
CA ALA A 449 4.11 16.41 4.67
C ALA A 449 4.64 15.89 6.01
N ARG A 450 5.92 16.13 6.30
CA ARG A 450 6.52 15.79 7.61
C ARG A 450 5.79 16.45 8.77
N GLU A 451 5.50 17.74 8.69
CA GLU A 451 4.72 18.45 9.71
C GLU A 451 3.28 17.90 9.84
N THR A 452 2.71 17.36 8.75
CA THR A 452 1.39 16.74 8.77
C THR A 452 1.42 15.35 9.41
N LEU A 453 2.44 14.54 9.12
CA LEU A 453 2.64 13.22 9.72
C LEU A 453 2.87 13.30 11.23
N LYS A 454 3.37 14.43 11.74
CA LYS A 454 3.37 14.74 13.19
C LYS A 454 1.98 14.83 13.81
N MET A 455 0.88 14.74 13.08
CA MET A 455 -0.45 14.65 13.69
C MET A 455 -0.93 13.22 13.87
N MET A 456 -0.16 12.23 13.42
CA MET A 456 -0.56 10.82 13.41
C MET A 456 0.14 10.06 14.55
N PRO A 457 -0.61 9.45 15.47
CA PRO A 457 -0.03 8.56 16.47
C PRO A 457 0.37 7.24 15.84
N VAL A 458 1.58 6.75 16.14
CA VAL A 458 2.14 5.54 15.56
C VAL A 458 2.88 4.74 16.63
N ASN A 459 2.79 3.41 16.57
CA ASN A 459 3.62 2.53 17.40
C ASN A 459 4.76 1.98 16.53
N PHE A 460 6.01 2.19 16.95
CA PHE A 460 7.17 1.68 16.23
C PHE A 460 7.91 0.63 17.05
N SER A 461 8.43 -0.39 16.36
CA SER A 461 9.45 -1.30 16.88
C SER A 461 10.76 -0.99 16.19
N PHE A 462 11.76 -0.56 16.95
CA PHE A 462 13.14 -0.37 16.50
C PHE A 462 13.94 -1.60 16.87
N GLU A 463 14.70 -2.14 15.91
CA GLU A 463 15.62 -3.25 16.12
C GLU A 463 16.99 -2.84 15.55
N LEU A 464 17.95 -2.64 16.45
CA LEU A 464 19.32 -2.26 16.11
C LEU A 464 20.24 -3.47 16.26
N SER A 465 20.96 -3.80 15.20
CA SER A 465 22.02 -4.81 15.13
C SER A 465 23.08 -4.32 14.12
N ASP A 466 23.60 -5.22 13.27
CA ASP A 466 24.34 -4.83 12.04
C ASP A 466 23.49 -3.97 11.09
N GLU A 467 22.17 -4.11 11.15
CA GLU A 467 21.21 -3.33 10.40
C GLU A 467 20.28 -2.59 11.38
N LEU A 468 19.64 -1.52 10.90
CA LEU A 468 18.53 -0.91 11.64
C LEU A 468 17.21 -1.27 10.96
N SER A 469 16.37 -2.02 11.66
CA SER A 469 15.00 -2.31 11.28
C SER A 469 14.04 -1.42 12.06
N ILE A 470 13.11 -0.76 11.36
CA ILE A 470 12.02 0.01 11.94
C ILE A 470 10.71 -0.54 11.37
N ARG A 471 9.80 -1.03 12.22
CA ARG A 471 8.56 -1.67 11.79
C ARG A 471 7.34 -1.26 12.61
N LEU A 472 6.16 -1.34 12.01
CA LEU A 472 4.85 -1.19 12.68
C LEU A 472 4.12 -2.51 12.89
N GLY A 473 4.40 -3.50 12.05
CA GLY A 473 3.70 -4.77 11.99
C GLY A 473 4.58 -5.90 11.45
N PRO A 474 4.00 -7.07 11.12
CA PRO A 474 4.73 -8.17 10.52
C PRO A 474 5.28 -7.76 9.14
N TRP A 475 6.43 -8.33 8.76
CA TRP A 475 7.04 -8.07 7.47
C TRP A 475 6.16 -8.62 6.34
N GLY A 476 5.82 -7.75 5.39
CA GLY A 476 5.32 -8.14 4.08
C GLY A 476 6.46 -8.40 3.09
N GLU A 477 6.13 -8.52 1.80
CA GLU A 477 7.13 -8.58 0.74
C GLU A 477 7.83 -7.21 0.60
N GLY A 478 9.16 -7.23 0.47
CA GLY A 478 9.99 -6.02 0.45
C GLY A 478 10.40 -5.60 -0.96
N ASP A 479 10.67 -4.30 -1.11
CA ASP A 479 11.30 -3.78 -2.31
C ASP A 479 12.79 -4.17 -2.42
N LYS A 480 13.35 -3.98 -3.63
CA LYS A 480 14.80 -3.98 -3.85
C LYS A 480 15.48 -2.90 -3.00
N VAL A 481 16.71 -3.20 -2.57
CA VAL A 481 17.59 -2.25 -1.88
C VAL A 481 17.89 -1.07 -2.81
N MET A 482 17.64 0.15 -2.36
CA MET A 482 17.89 1.38 -3.11
C MET A 482 18.55 2.45 -2.23
N ASP A 483 19.21 3.41 -2.85
CA ASP A 483 19.90 4.51 -2.16
C ASP A 483 18.93 5.70 -2.00
N TYR A 484 18.78 6.20 -0.78
CA TYR A 484 17.89 7.32 -0.44
C TYR A 484 18.65 8.41 0.32
N LEU A 485 18.27 9.67 0.09
CA LEU A 485 18.83 10.81 0.83
C LEU A 485 17.99 11.06 2.09
N VAL A 486 18.55 10.76 3.27
CA VAL A 486 17.90 10.95 4.57
C VAL A 486 18.75 11.91 5.41
N ALA A 487 18.16 13.05 5.80
CA ALA A 487 18.84 14.09 6.58
C ALA A 487 20.16 14.60 5.94
N GLY A 488 20.29 14.52 4.62
CA GLY A 488 21.50 14.93 3.89
C GLY A 488 22.52 13.80 3.65
N GLU A 489 22.30 12.63 4.23
CA GLU A 489 23.16 11.44 4.06
C GLU A 489 22.52 10.44 3.10
N VAL A 490 23.35 9.84 2.24
CA VAL A 490 22.91 8.76 1.35
C VAL A 490 22.90 7.44 2.14
N MET A 491 21.76 6.76 2.14
CA MET A 491 21.52 5.54 2.91
C MET A 491 20.93 4.44 2.01
N ARG A 492 21.47 3.21 2.09
CA ARG A 492 20.92 2.02 1.40
C ARG A 492 19.77 1.43 2.21
N LEU A 493 18.54 1.61 1.73
CA LEU A 493 17.32 1.17 2.42
C LEU A 493 16.58 0.09 1.64
N SER A 494 16.00 -0.86 2.37
CA SER A 494 14.90 -1.72 1.91
C SER A 494 13.59 -1.21 2.50
N LEU A 495 12.61 -0.92 1.65
CA LEU A 495 11.29 -0.46 2.08
C LEU A 495 10.28 -1.60 2.02
N TYR A 496 9.44 -1.68 3.04
CA TYR A 496 8.34 -2.62 3.20
C TYR A 496 7.05 -1.83 3.47
N PRO A 497 5.86 -2.39 3.16
CA PRO A 497 4.59 -1.72 3.45
C PRO A 497 4.49 -1.18 4.88
N GLU A 498 4.99 -1.96 5.85
CA GLU A 498 4.93 -1.69 7.29
C GLU A 498 6.30 -1.46 7.94
N GLY A 499 7.35 -1.15 7.17
CA GLY A 499 8.67 -0.91 7.76
C GLY A 499 9.78 -0.48 6.80
N VAL A 500 10.93 -0.17 7.37
CA VAL A 500 12.15 0.19 6.65
C VAL A 500 13.35 -0.50 7.31
N ILE A 501 14.27 -1.01 6.49
CA ILE A 501 15.52 -1.59 6.94
C ILE A 501 16.68 -0.80 6.32
N LEU A 502 17.57 -0.28 7.15
CA LEU A 502 18.86 0.25 6.74
C LEU A 502 19.84 -0.91 6.61
N ARG A 503 20.32 -1.15 5.39
CA ARG A 503 21.22 -2.27 5.03
C ARG A 503 22.70 -1.95 5.26
N GLU A 504 22.99 -0.87 5.98
CA GLU A 504 24.34 -0.41 6.26
C GLU A 504 24.68 -0.57 7.73
N ASN A 505 25.83 -1.19 7.99
CA ASN A 505 26.41 -1.25 9.33
C ASN A 505 27.16 0.05 9.66
N SER A 506 26.39 1.11 9.90
CA SER A 506 26.90 2.41 10.31
C SER A 506 26.09 2.95 11.49
N PRO A 507 26.65 2.94 12.72
CA PRO A 507 25.99 3.49 13.91
C PRO A 507 25.46 4.91 13.72
N GLN A 508 26.23 5.76 13.03
CA GLN A 508 25.85 7.14 12.75
C GLN A 508 24.62 7.21 11.85
N LYS A 509 24.57 6.42 10.76
CA LYS A 509 23.42 6.38 9.86
C LYS A 509 22.20 5.74 10.50
N GLN A 510 22.38 4.71 11.33
CA GLN A 510 21.32 4.12 12.13
C GLN A 510 20.67 5.18 13.04
N LEU A 511 21.46 5.92 13.83
CA LEU A 511 20.96 6.98 14.70
C LEU A 511 20.29 8.11 13.92
N LEU A 512 20.85 8.52 12.78
CA LEU A 512 20.28 9.55 11.91
C LEU A 512 18.92 9.14 11.34
N LEU A 513 18.80 7.91 10.80
CA LEU A 513 17.55 7.40 10.28
C LEU A 513 16.51 7.26 11.38
N ALA A 514 16.90 6.74 12.54
CA ALA A 514 15.98 6.56 13.64
C ALA A 514 15.48 7.93 14.15
N ASN A 515 16.37 8.92 14.33
CA ASN A 515 15.99 10.28 14.70
C ASN A 515 15.07 10.92 13.65
N HIS A 516 15.32 10.70 12.35
CA HIS A 516 14.44 11.17 11.28
C HIS A 516 13.02 10.63 11.42
N VAL A 517 12.85 9.34 11.70
CA VAL A 517 11.53 8.73 11.93
C VAL A 517 10.88 9.30 13.19
N LEU A 518 11.63 9.41 14.30
CA LEU A 518 11.12 9.97 15.55
C LEU A 518 10.72 11.45 15.43
N ASP A 519 11.36 12.22 14.56
CA ASP A 519 11.00 13.63 14.29
C ASP A 519 9.81 13.77 13.33
N THR A 520 9.53 12.74 12.54
CA THR A 520 8.46 12.75 11.53
C THR A 520 7.10 12.42 12.12
N PHE A 521 7.05 11.50 13.09
CA PHE A 521 5.80 11.06 13.73
C PHE A 521 5.77 11.55 15.17
N LYS A 522 4.66 12.16 15.62
CA LYS A 522 4.60 12.80 16.94
C LYS A 522 4.23 11.81 18.03
N LYS A 523 4.97 11.86 19.13
CA LYS A 523 4.76 11.03 20.34
C LYS A 523 4.54 9.55 20.02
N PRO A 524 5.41 8.92 19.20
CA PRO A 524 5.30 7.49 19.00
C PRO A 524 5.47 6.80 20.34
N SER A 525 4.70 5.74 20.54
CA SER A 525 5.03 4.76 21.56
C SER A 525 5.94 3.74 20.91
N ILE A 526 7.08 3.47 21.54
CA ILE A 526 8.13 2.66 20.92
C ILE A 526 8.44 1.40 21.70
N SER A 527 8.80 0.37 20.95
CA SER A 527 9.47 -0.83 21.43
C SER A 527 10.88 -0.81 20.85
N VAL A 528 11.88 -1.14 21.66
CA VAL A 528 13.28 -1.08 21.24
C VAL A 528 13.94 -2.41 21.53
N ILE A 529 14.66 -2.92 20.55
CA ILE A 529 15.46 -4.14 20.62
C ILE A 529 16.87 -3.78 20.18
N PHE A 530 17.85 -4.08 21.02
CA PHE A 530 19.25 -4.06 20.65
C PHE A 530 19.72 -5.51 20.63
N SER A 531 20.13 -5.97 19.46
CA SER A 531 20.65 -7.30 19.23
C SER A 531 22.13 -7.21 18.89
N ASP A 532 22.93 -8.08 19.47
CA ASP A 532 24.31 -8.35 19.07
C ASP A 532 24.40 -8.44 17.52
N PRO A 533 25.30 -7.69 16.85
CA PRO A 533 26.46 -6.95 17.40
C PRO A 533 26.26 -5.44 17.63
N ALA A 534 25.04 -4.97 17.94
CA ALA A 534 24.81 -3.55 18.23
C ALA A 534 25.74 -3.00 19.33
N LEU A 535 26.49 -1.95 19.00
CA LEU A 535 27.46 -1.36 19.93
C LEU A 535 26.73 -0.75 21.16
N PRO A 536 27.23 -0.97 22.39
CA PRO A 536 26.65 -0.39 23.61
C PRO A 536 26.57 1.14 23.60
N SER A 537 27.56 1.79 22.99
CA SER A 537 27.58 3.25 22.82
C SER A 537 26.42 3.76 21.94
N THR A 538 26.10 3.05 20.86
CA THR A 538 24.96 3.34 19.98
C THR A 538 23.65 3.16 20.73
N ALA A 539 23.52 2.09 21.51
CA ALA A 539 22.32 1.84 22.32
C ALA A 539 22.09 2.94 23.35
N PHE A 540 23.14 3.34 24.06
CA PHE A 540 23.09 4.46 25.00
C PHE A 540 22.68 5.77 24.31
N GLN A 541 23.30 6.11 23.18
CA GLN A 541 22.97 7.33 22.43
C GLN A 541 21.52 7.32 21.93
N PHE A 542 21.02 6.19 21.43
CA PHE A 542 19.62 6.07 21.02
C PHE A 542 18.68 6.31 22.20
N MET A 543 18.93 5.69 23.35
CA MET A 543 18.11 5.87 24.55
C MET A 543 18.10 7.33 25.03
N LYS A 544 19.25 8.02 24.98
CA LYS A 544 19.30 9.47 25.27
C LYS A 544 18.42 10.29 24.32
N ILE A 545 18.44 10.00 23.02
CA ILE A 545 17.59 10.68 22.03
C ILE A 545 16.11 10.50 22.38
N VAL A 546 15.71 9.26 22.71
CA VAL A 546 14.33 8.92 23.07
C VAL A 546 13.87 9.66 24.33
N ASN A 547 14.69 9.65 25.38
CA ASN A 547 14.37 10.31 26.65
C ASN A 547 14.40 11.83 26.56
N GLN A 548 15.35 12.42 25.82
CA GLN A 548 15.38 13.87 25.54
C GLN A 548 14.09 14.33 24.84
N LYS A 549 13.54 13.51 23.95
CA LYS A 549 12.26 13.77 23.28
C LYS A 549 11.03 13.40 24.12
N LYS A 550 11.22 12.88 25.34
CA LYS A 550 10.17 12.46 26.28
C LYS A 550 9.17 11.49 25.63
N LEU A 551 9.68 10.53 24.87
CA LEU A 551 8.86 9.52 24.19
C LEU A 551 8.46 8.39 25.15
N SER A 552 7.32 7.75 24.86
CA SER A 552 6.85 6.62 25.67
C SER A 552 7.47 5.32 25.17
N ILE A 553 8.24 4.64 26.03
CA ILE A 553 8.82 3.34 25.74
C ILE A 553 7.95 2.26 26.38
N LYS A 554 7.38 1.37 25.56
CA LYS A 554 6.61 0.21 26.04
C LYS A 554 7.55 -0.90 26.46
N SER A 555 8.42 -1.32 25.56
CA SER A 555 9.31 -2.44 25.81
C SER A 555 10.75 -2.14 25.41
N PHE A 556 11.67 -2.62 26.21
CA PHE A 556 13.10 -2.55 25.96
C PHE A 556 13.68 -3.97 26.02
N VAL A 557 14.44 -4.36 25.00
CA VAL A 557 15.15 -5.63 24.92
C VAL A 557 16.61 -5.34 24.60
N TYR A 558 17.51 -5.88 25.42
CA TYR A 558 18.95 -5.72 25.25
C TYR A 558 19.62 -7.08 25.24
N TYR A 559 20.15 -7.48 24.10
CA TYR A 559 20.90 -8.71 23.90
C TYR A 559 22.35 -8.38 23.54
N ILE A 560 23.26 -8.78 24.42
CA ILE A 560 24.71 -8.61 24.23
C ILE A 560 25.42 -9.90 24.63
N THR A 561 26.42 -10.28 23.83
CA THR A 561 27.24 -11.47 24.07
C THR A 561 28.59 -11.12 24.68
N SER A 562 29.09 -9.89 24.48
CA SER A 562 30.34 -9.37 25.04
C SER A 562 30.16 -8.76 26.43
N GLU A 563 31.23 -8.79 27.22
CA GLU A 563 31.29 -8.10 28.51
C GLU A 563 31.35 -6.58 28.27
N SER A 564 30.37 -5.83 28.76
CA SER A 564 30.36 -4.37 28.67
C SER A 564 29.89 -3.74 29.98
N SER A 565 30.82 -3.55 30.92
CA SER A 565 30.51 -3.01 32.25
C SER A 565 30.26 -1.50 32.28
N GLU A 566 30.80 -0.72 31.34
CA GLU A 566 30.69 0.75 31.39
C GLU A 566 29.34 1.31 30.91
N PHE A 567 28.82 0.80 29.79
CA PHE A 567 27.65 1.40 29.13
C PHE A 567 26.33 0.90 29.68
N ILE A 568 26.27 -0.37 30.13
CA ILE A 568 25.01 -0.97 30.55
C ILE A 568 24.37 -0.25 31.76
N PRO A 569 25.08 0.11 32.84
CA PRO A 569 24.49 0.89 33.93
C PRO A 569 23.82 2.17 33.40
N ARG A 570 24.52 2.89 32.52
CA ARG A 570 24.02 4.13 31.92
C ARG A 570 22.80 3.89 31.03
N ILE A 571 22.74 2.78 30.30
CA ILE A 571 21.56 2.39 29.51
C ILE A 571 20.38 2.07 30.44
N LEU A 572 20.62 1.36 31.55
CA LEU A 572 19.58 1.02 32.52
C LEU A 572 18.99 2.26 33.21
N ASP A 573 19.81 3.26 33.52
CA ASP A 573 19.34 4.54 34.06
C ASP A 573 18.38 5.25 33.08
N GLU A 574 18.66 5.15 31.79
CA GLU A 574 17.79 5.65 30.72
C GLU A 574 16.54 4.76 30.50
N CYS A 575 16.44 3.58 31.12
CA CYS A 575 15.29 2.68 31.01
C CYS A 575 14.23 2.86 32.12
N THR A 576 14.41 3.81 33.03
CA THR A 576 13.51 4.07 34.17
C THR A 576 12.07 4.39 33.74
N GLU A 577 11.91 5.02 32.57
CA GLU A 577 10.62 5.41 31.98
C GLU A 577 9.95 4.32 31.13
N VAL A 578 10.55 3.13 31.00
CA VAL A 578 9.94 1.99 30.29
C VAL A 578 8.73 1.49 31.07
N THR A 579 7.61 1.25 30.39
CA THR A 579 6.31 1.03 31.05
C THR A 579 5.82 -0.42 31.08
N ASP A 580 6.03 -1.21 30.03
CA ASP A 580 5.51 -2.57 29.97
C ASP A 580 6.59 -3.61 30.33
N SER A 581 7.70 -3.67 29.60
CA SER A 581 8.71 -4.71 29.87
C SER A 581 10.16 -4.31 29.58
N ILE A 582 11.06 -4.72 30.45
CA ILE A 582 12.51 -4.64 30.28
C ILE A 582 13.05 -6.06 30.22
N ARG A 583 13.77 -6.40 29.16
CA ARG A 583 14.43 -7.71 29.00
C ARG A 583 15.91 -7.50 28.73
N ILE A 584 16.76 -8.10 29.57
CA ILE A 584 18.20 -7.99 29.49
C ILE A 584 18.77 -9.39 29.38
N ASN A 585 19.59 -9.60 28.36
CA ASN A 585 20.30 -10.84 28.13
C ASN A 585 21.77 -10.47 27.89
N ALA A 586 22.51 -10.37 28.98
CA ALA A 586 23.87 -9.85 29.04
C ALA A 586 24.71 -10.67 30.03
N ILE A 587 26.03 -10.69 29.82
CA ILE A 587 27.00 -11.30 30.73
C ILE A 587 27.77 -10.16 31.42
N PHE A 588 27.88 -10.24 32.74
CA PHE A 588 28.58 -9.25 33.56
C PHE A 588 29.69 -9.92 34.38
N PRO A 589 30.77 -9.18 34.69
CA PRO A 589 31.73 -9.55 35.71
C PRO A 589 31.06 -9.85 37.07
N ASP A 590 31.65 -10.73 37.88
CA ASP A 590 31.09 -11.13 39.18
C ASP A 590 31.09 -10.01 40.23
N ASP A 591 31.99 -9.05 40.11
CA ASP A 591 32.16 -7.91 40.99
C ASP A 591 31.28 -6.70 40.61
N PHE A 592 30.55 -6.79 39.50
CA PHE A 592 29.67 -5.72 39.05
C PHE A 592 28.33 -5.77 39.81
N GLU A 593 27.96 -4.66 40.45
CA GLU A 593 26.65 -4.47 41.08
C GLU A 593 25.99 -3.18 40.57
N TYR A 594 24.74 -3.29 40.13
CA TYR A 594 23.91 -2.17 39.71
C TYR A 594 22.88 -1.86 40.78
N SER A 595 22.92 -0.64 41.27
CA SER A 595 21.90 -0.03 42.12
C SER A 595 21.39 1.23 41.44
N SER A 596 20.13 1.23 41.02
CA SER A 596 19.52 2.44 40.45
C SER A 596 19.17 3.42 41.56
N THR A 597 19.34 4.71 41.28
CA THR A 597 18.83 5.79 42.14
C THR A 597 17.37 6.14 41.85
N CYS A 598 16.81 5.59 40.77
CA CYS A 598 15.46 5.85 40.30
C CYS A 598 14.61 4.59 40.32
N SER A 599 13.31 4.75 40.59
CA SER A 599 12.35 3.65 40.48
C SER A 599 11.99 3.38 39.02
N PHE A 600 12.00 2.11 38.63
CA PHE A 600 11.53 1.68 37.31
C PHE A 600 10.00 1.66 37.25
N LYS A 601 9.43 2.12 36.13
CA LYS A 601 7.98 2.08 35.86
C LYS A 601 7.51 0.78 35.17
N ALA A 602 8.44 -0.10 34.81
CA ALA A 602 8.14 -1.29 34.02
C ALA A 602 7.29 -2.28 34.82
N LYS A 603 6.27 -2.88 34.18
CA LYS A 603 5.48 -3.95 34.82
C LYS A 603 6.25 -5.26 34.90
N GLU A 604 7.11 -5.53 33.93
CA GLU A 604 7.87 -6.77 33.82
C GLU A 604 9.38 -6.52 33.65
N LEU A 605 10.20 -7.23 34.42
CA LEU A 605 11.64 -7.32 34.27
C LEU A 605 12.04 -8.76 33.98
N ARG A 606 12.84 -8.99 32.93
CA ARG A 606 13.49 -10.28 32.67
C ARG A 606 14.99 -10.11 32.55
N VAL A 607 15.75 -10.88 33.31
CA VAL A 607 17.22 -10.93 33.21
C VAL A 607 17.65 -12.38 32.98
N HIS A 608 18.26 -12.63 31.83
CA HIS A 608 18.77 -13.95 31.42
C HIS A 608 20.30 -14.01 31.50
N LYS A 609 20.86 -15.24 31.44
CA LYS A 609 22.29 -15.57 31.64
C LYS A 609 22.77 -15.40 33.10
N LYS A 610 23.17 -14.21 33.52
CA LYS A 610 23.75 -13.96 34.85
C LYS A 610 23.12 -12.71 35.47
N SER A 611 22.49 -12.86 36.63
CA SER A 611 21.72 -11.78 37.31
C SER A 611 22.29 -11.37 38.68
N ASN A 612 23.51 -11.80 39.00
CA ASN A 612 24.19 -11.47 40.27
C ASN A 612 24.38 -9.97 40.48
N TRP A 613 24.52 -9.24 39.39
CA TRP A 613 24.71 -7.79 39.38
C TRP A 613 23.48 -6.98 39.77
N LEU A 614 22.29 -7.59 39.84
CA LEU A 614 21.04 -6.88 40.06
C LEU A 614 20.75 -6.75 41.56
N ASN A 615 20.57 -5.54 42.11
CA ASN A 615 19.98 -5.44 43.44
C ASN A 615 18.45 -5.63 43.35
N LEU A 616 17.92 -6.76 43.85
CA LEU A 616 16.49 -7.12 43.74
C LEU A 616 15.54 -6.13 44.38
N GLU A 617 15.96 -5.50 45.48
CA GLU A 617 15.11 -4.58 46.23
C GLU A 617 14.78 -3.34 45.40
N THR A 618 15.71 -2.90 44.54
CA THR A 618 15.52 -1.74 43.64
C THR A 618 14.48 -1.98 42.55
N PHE A 619 14.14 -3.25 42.25
CA PHE A 619 13.20 -3.63 41.18
C PHE A 619 11.85 -4.14 41.70
N MET A 620 11.60 -4.07 43.01
CA MET A 620 10.31 -4.47 43.59
C MET A 620 9.10 -3.67 43.08
N ASN A 621 9.30 -2.57 42.35
CA ASN A 621 8.24 -1.84 41.65
C ASN A 621 7.69 -2.58 40.42
N CYS A 622 8.42 -3.56 39.89
CA CYS A 622 7.95 -4.42 38.82
C CYS A 622 6.93 -5.43 39.38
N ARG A 623 5.79 -5.60 38.71
CA ARG A 623 4.80 -6.63 39.09
C ARG A 623 5.32 -8.04 38.83
N ARG A 624 6.16 -8.21 37.82
CA ARG A 624 6.69 -9.50 37.38
C ARG A 624 8.20 -9.43 37.18
N ILE A 625 8.94 -10.30 37.85
CA ILE A 625 10.40 -10.41 37.71
C ILE A 625 10.74 -11.86 37.35
N ILE A 626 11.57 -12.05 36.32
CA ILE A 626 12.09 -13.36 35.91
C ILE A 626 13.61 -13.27 35.81
N LEU A 627 14.31 -14.14 36.52
CA LEU A 627 15.76 -14.14 36.65
C LEU A 627 16.32 -15.52 36.36
N GLN A 628 17.48 -15.53 35.74
CA GLN A 628 18.35 -16.69 35.66
C GLN A 628 19.59 -16.38 36.52
N LEU A 629 19.83 -17.17 37.58
CA LEU A 629 21.08 -17.09 38.33
C LEU A 629 22.17 -17.81 37.53
N GLY A 630 23.38 -17.26 37.52
CA GLY A 630 24.53 -17.94 36.90
C GLY A 630 25.04 -19.08 37.80
N GLU A 631 26.10 -19.76 37.35
CA GLU A 631 26.67 -20.95 38.03
C GLU A 631 27.25 -20.69 39.45
N ALA A 632 27.49 -19.43 39.82
CA ALA A 632 27.94 -19.02 41.16
C ALA A 632 27.10 -17.83 41.66
N PRO A 633 25.92 -18.04 42.28
CA PRO A 633 25.09 -16.95 42.75
C PRO A 633 25.78 -16.18 43.88
N SER A 634 25.85 -14.85 43.78
CA SER A 634 26.30 -13.99 44.88
C SER A 634 25.31 -13.96 46.05
N ARG A 635 24.07 -14.40 45.80
CA ARG A 635 22.97 -14.40 46.76
C ARG A 635 22.97 -15.69 47.57
N THR A 636 23.16 -15.55 48.88
CA THR A 636 23.06 -16.67 49.84
C THR A 636 21.59 -16.96 50.20
N PRO A 637 21.29 -18.13 50.78
CA PRO A 637 19.95 -18.43 51.29
C PRO A 637 19.44 -17.39 52.29
N TYR A 638 20.32 -16.83 53.11
CA TYR A 638 20.01 -15.75 54.05
C TYR A 638 19.61 -14.46 53.33
N SER A 639 20.30 -14.09 52.24
CA SER A 639 19.94 -12.90 51.45
C SER A 639 18.53 -13.01 50.85
N TRP A 640 18.13 -14.20 50.42
CA TRP A 640 16.77 -14.49 49.96
C TRP A 640 15.74 -14.41 51.08
N ASN A 641 16.06 -14.92 52.26
CA ASN A 641 15.19 -14.82 53.43
C ASN A 641 14.94 -13.35 53.81
N THR A 642 16.00 -12.54 53.85
CA THR A 642 15.91 -11.09 54.07
C THR A 642 15.03 -10.43 53.01
N PHE A 643 15.25 -10.74 51.73
CA PHE A 643 14.43 -10.22 50.65
C PHE A 643 12.94 -10.56 50.82
N PHE A 644 12.61 -11.83 51.14
CA PHE A 644 11.21 -12.23 51.34
C PHE A 644 10.57 -11.51 52.53
N ARG A 645 11.27 -11.35 53.65
CA ARG A 645 10.77 -10.57 54.80
C ARG A 645 10.50 -9.12 54.39
N ASN A 646 11.48 -8.47 53.76
CA ASN A 646 11.37 -7.09 53.29
C ASN A 646 10.21 -6.93 52.31
N TRP A 647 10.03 -7.87 51.37
CA TRP A 647 8.93 -7.86 50.42
C TRP A 647 7.56 -8.03 51.12
N LEU A 648 7.42 -8.99 52.05
CA LEU A 648 6.18 -9.22 52.80
C LEU A 648 5.73 -7.99 53.60
N ASP A 649 6.69 -7.22 54.13
CA ASP A 649 6.48 -6.01 54.92
C ASP A 649 6.38 -4.72 54.11
N SER A 650 6.64 -4.76 52.81
CA SER A 650 6.59 -3.61 51.91
C SER A 650 5.19 -3.40 51.30
N ASP A 651 4.97 -2.22 50.72
CA ASP A 651 3.82 -1.91 49.84
C ASP A 651 4.14 -2.18 48.35
N SER A 652 5.15 -3.01 48.07
CA SER A 652 5.59 -3.34 46.71
C SER A 652 4.45 -3.93 45.86
N PRO A 653 4.34 -3.57 44.56
CA PRO A 653 3.39 -4.19 43.62
C PRO A 653 3.86 -5.54 43.06
N LEU A 654 4.97 -6.13 43.54
CA LEU A 654 5.49 -7.40 43.05
C LEU A 654 4.50 -8.54 43.32
N GLU A 655 4.03 -9.16 42.24
CA GLU A 655 3.05 -10.25 42.25
C GLU A 655 3.64 -11.59 41.80
N TYR A 656 4.74 -11.54 41.02
CA TYR A 656 5.40 -12.73 40.49
C TYR A 656 6.92 -12.56 40.46
N LEU A 657 7.62 -13.52 41.03
CA LEU A 657 9.07 -13.69 40.90
C LEU A 657 9.34 -15.12 40.41
N SER A 658 10.24 -15.30 39.46
CA SER A 658 10.79 -16.62 39.12
C SER A 658 12.30 -16.52 39.03
N CYS A 659 13.00 -17.42 39.68
CA CYS A 659 14.45 -17.44 39.75
C CYS A 659 14.93 -18.87 39.52
N ASN A 660 15.70 -19.09 38.45
CA ASN A 660 16.25 -20.40 38.11
C ASN A 660 17.66 -20.58 38.69
N SER A 661 18.13 -21.83 38.79
CA SER A 661 19.46 -22.23 39.26
C SER A 661 19.73 -22.01 40.75
N ILE A 662 18.75 -22.38 41.60
CA ILE A 662 18.87 -22.42 43.07
C ILE A 662 19.01 -23.87 43.53
N ASP A 663 19.95 -24.15 44.45
CA ASP A 663 20.17 -25.50 44.96
C ASP A 663 19.02 -25.99 45.86
N GLY A 664 18.53 -27.20 45.55
CA GLY A 664 18.24 -28.25 46.53
C GLY A 664 18.03 -27.84 47.97
N PHE A 665 19.16 -27.76 48.63
CA PHE A 665 19.25 -27.76 50.09
C PHE A 665 19.08 -26.37 50.68
N GLU A 666 19.01 -25.33 49.85
CA GLU A 666 18.96 -23.93 50.27
C GLU A 666 17.54 -23.43 50.55
N PHE A 667 16.54 -23.97 49.86
CA PHE A 667 15.15 -23.51 49.97
C PHE A 667 14.61 -23.48 51.42
N PRO A 668 14.83 -24.51 52.26
CA PRO A 668 14.46 -24.46 53.67
C PRO A 668 15.00 -23.26 54.44
N ILE A 669 16.25 -22.88 54.17
CA ILE A 669 16.94 -21.77 54.83
C ILE A 669 16.38 -20.44 54.30
N MET A 670 16.09 -20.36 53.00
CA MET A 670 15.48 -19.18 52.38
C MET A 670 14.12 -18.83 52.98
N VAL A 671 13.33 -19.82 53.40
CA VAL A 671 11.98 -19.60 53.96
C VAL A 671 11.89 -19.76 55.48
N TYR A 672 13.03 -19.89 56.15
CA TYR A 672 13.10 -20.04 57.60
C TYR A 672 12.41 -18.87 58.33
N GLU A 673 11.57 -19.19 59.32
CA GLU A 673 10.68 -18.27 60.09
C GLU A 673 9.53 -17.61 59.29
N LEU A 674 9.40 -17.85 57.99
CA LEU A 674 8.23 -17.42 57.21
C LEU A 674 7.08 -18.43 57.28
N ASP A 675 7.42 -19.68 57.55
CA ASP A 675 6.48 -20.80 57.62
C ASP A 675 5.75 -20.86 58.97
N LYS A 676 4.54 -20.28 59.03
CA LYS A 676 3.67 -20.34 60.21
C LYS A 676 2.69 -21.52 60.19
N GLU A 677 2.46 -22.14 59.02
CA GLU A 677 1.39 -23.13 58.79
C GLU A 677 1.90 -24.52 58.35
N GLY A 678 3.21 -24.68 58.12
CA GLY A 678 3.86 -25.93 57.73
C GLY A 678 4.17 -26.04 56.23
N TRP A 679 5.13 -26.88 55.87
CA TRP A 679 5.50 -27.15 54.47
C TRP A 679 4.50 -28.05 53.76
N ASN A 680 4.12 -27.65 52.55
CA ASN A 680 3.37 -28.49 51.64
C ASN A 680 4.30 -29.09 50.59
N LYS A 681 4.18 -30.40 50.35
CA LYS A 681 4.99 -31.14 49.39
C LYS A 681 4.10 -32.05 48.53
N ARG A 682 4.26 -31.98 47.21
CA ARG A 682 3.56 -32.87 46.25
C ARG A 682 4.53 -33.92 45.69
N CYS A 683 4.01 -35.08 45.27
CA CYS A 683 4.81 -36.19 44.71
C CYS A 683 5.60 -35.85 43.43
N ALA A 684 5.41 -34.67 42.82
CA ALA A 684 6.09 -34.24 41.58
C ALA A 684 7.34 -33.35 41.83
N GLY A 685 7.84 -33.25 43.06
CA GLY A 685 9.06 -32.49 43.37
C GLY A 685 8.84 -30.97 43.49
N GLU A 686 7.61 -30.52 43.70
CA GLU A 686 7.28 -29.14 44.06
C GLU A 686 7.03 -29.03 45.58
N GLU A 687 7.72 -28.09 46.22
CA GLU A 687 7.64 -27.76 47.64
C GLU A 687 7.20 -26.29 47.77
N TRP A 688 6.29 -25.97 48.69
CA TRP A 688 5.85 -24.59 48.85
C TRP A 688 5.35 -24.26 50.25
N ILE A 689 5.33 -22.96 50.55
CA ILE A 689 4.69 -22.39 51.72
C ILE A 689 3.68 -21.32 51.31
N ASP A 690 2.60 -21.22 52.08
CA ASP A 690 1.64 -20.14 51.97
C ASP A 690 2.08 -18.96 52.85
N VAL A 691 2.05 -17.76 52.30
CA VAL A 691 2.39 -16.53 53.03
C VAL A 691 1.32 -15.47 52.82
N LYS A 692 1.15 -14.59 53.80
CA LYS A 692 0.24 -13.43 53.73
C LYS A 692 1.03 -12.14 53.94
N ARG A 693 0.78 -11.16 53.09
CA ARG A 693 1.34 -9.81 53.23
C ARG A 693 0.55 -8.99 54.27
N ARG A 694 1.10 -7.85 54.67
CA ARG A 694 0.46 -6.90 55.61
C ARG A 694 -0.94 -6.45 55.17
N ASP A 695 -1.15 -6.29 53.86
CA ASP A 695 -2.43 -5.90 53.26
C ASP A 695 -3.47 -7.06 53.21
N GLY A 696 -3.11 -8.25 53.68
CA GLY A 696 -3.95 -9.45 53.68
C GLY A 696 -3.92 -10.25 52.38
N SER A 697 -3.18 -9.81 51.36
CA SER A 697 -3.02 -10.56 50.11
C SER A 697 -2.25 -11.87 50.33
N ALA A 698 -2.73 -12.94 49.69
CA ALA A 698 -2.21 -14.30 49.88
C ALA A 698 -1.35 -14.75 48.69
N PHE A 699 -0.14 -15.20 49.01
CA PHE A 699 0.90 -15.61 48.07
C PHE A 699 1.43 -16.99 48.41
N VAL A 700 2.14 -17.57 47.44
CA VAL A 700 2.86 -18.82 47.58
C VAL A 700 4.31 -18.58 47.22
N ILE A 701 5.21 -19.03 48.09
CA ILE A 701 6.63 -19.18 47.78
C ILE A 701 6.83 -20.66 47.49
N SER A 702 7.03 -21.01 46.21
CA SER A 702 7.23 -22.40 45.78
C SER A 702 8.60 -22.62 45.18
N ARG A 703 9.00 -23.88 45.18
CA ARG A 703 10.21 -24.37 44.57
C ARG A 703 9.89 -25.62 43.78
N SER A 704 10.32 -25.65 42.54
CA SER A 704 10.23 -26.81 41.66
C SER A 704 11.59 -27.01 41.00
N TRP A 705 12.23 -28.15 41.24
CA TRP A 705 13.58 -28.45 40.78
C TRP A 705 14.59 -27.37 41.23
N ASP A 706 15.21 -26.68 40.28
CA ASP A 706 16.18 -25.60 40.50
C ASP A 706 15.54 -24.20 40.46
N THR A 707 14.21 -24.12 40.42
CA THR A 707 13.48 -22.84 40.26
C THR A 707 12.69 -22.49 41.51
N VAL A 708 12.95 -21.31 42.07
CA VAL A 708 12.11 -20.69 43.13
C VAL A 708 11.17 -19.66 42.52
N ARG A 709 9.93 -19.64 43.00
CA ARG A 709 8.88 -18.75 42.51
C ARG A 709 8.12 -18.10 43.66
N ILE A 710 7.75 -16.85 43.46
CA ILE A 710 6.69 -16.17 44.19
C ILE A 710 5.53 -16.00 43.22
N MET A 711 4.31 -16.34 43.63
CA MET A 711 3.11 -16.04 42.86
C MET A 711 1.89 -15.90 43.76
N THR A 712 0.85 -15.23 43.29
CA THR A 712 -0.43 -15.19 44.02
C THR A 712 -0.97 -16.60 44.22
N LYS A 713 -1.69 -16.84 45.33
CA LYS A 713 -2.26 -18.17 45.62
C LYS A 713 -3.16 -18.69 44.48
N GLN A 714 -3.90 -17.80 43.83
CA GLN A 714 -4.71 -18.13 42.65
C GLN A 714 -3.85 -18.54 41.45
N ALA A 715 -2.76 -17.83 41.16
CA ALA A 715 -1.85 -18.18 40.07
C ALA A 715 -1.14 -19.53 40.32
N HIS A 716 -0.82 -19.83 41.59
CA HIS A 716 -0.25 -21.12 41.97
C HIS A 716 -1.21 -22.29 41.71
N LEU A 717 -2.49 -22.16 42.09
CA LEU A 717 -3.50 -23.19 41.82
C LEU A 717 -3.66 -23.45 40.32
N GLN A 718 -3.66 -22.39 39.49
CA GLN A 718 -3.67 -22.54 38.03
C GLN A 718 -2.42 -23.22 37.49
N HIS A 719 -1.24 -22.94 38.07
CA HIS A 719 0.01 -23.59 37.71
C HIS A 719 -0.04 -25.10 38.02
N LEU A 720 -0.50 -25.46 39.22
CA LEU A 720 -0.63 -26.85 39.67
C LEU A 720 -1.62 -27.67 38.82
N TRP A 721 -2.68 -27.04 38.31
CA TRP A 721 -3.61 -27.69 37.38
C TRP A 721 -2.99 -27.97 36.01
N LYS A 722 -2.20 -27.03 35.48
CA LYS A 722 -1.54 -27.21 34.17
C LYS A 722 -0.46 -28.29 34.17
N GLN A 723 0.17 -28.56 35.31
CA GLN A 723 1.18 -29.62 35.43
C GLN A 723 0.60 -31.00 35.76
N GLY A 724 -0.68 -31.08 36.14
CA GLY A 724 -1.35 -32.33 36.55
C GLY A 724 -2.30 -32.93 35.52
N GLY A 725 -2.22 -32.49 34.25
CA GLY A 725 -3.00 -32.98 33.12
C GLY A 725 -2.19 -33.88 32.20
#